data_AF-A0AA39DLX1-F1
#
_entry.id   AF-A0AA39DLX1-F1
#
_cell.length_a   1.000
_cell.length_b   1.000
_cell.length_c   1.000
_cell.angle_alpha   90.00
_cell.angle_beta   90.00
_cell.angle_gamma   90.00
#
_symmetry.space_group_name_H-M   'P 1'
#
loop_
_entity.id
_entity.type
_entity.pdbx_description
1 polymer ?
#
loop_
_entity_poly.entity_id
_entity_poly.type
_entity_poly.pdbx_seq_one_letter_code
_entity_poly.pdbx_strand_id
1 'polypeptide(L)'
;MAHKPIESEARDPHVPVTSSISSGENTVWADVTSLLQAASQGLQEGELIHGDNFNLFAAMSALEIMDPKMDSGIVCKYYSVDEAIENGAAPVPLSFDKTIDVQCTIDIMDHLLSCEATWHKGHSLAQTVFSCIYLLRLDRTSSHAILHSYCRLIRATCKAVISVVSDARTHEEEDLFTMTYGLPLNGDGDGKCLSMLNAVEETISRQLRACKAPSSKKRVLEDIEPLQTNLDLEEGYCKALLCRLRFRKHFYHVLMCMRRPQGRGLELARKHIASCLSELECIYKSAEFLRSSACGNCEDGIEDKTTASGCEPIGFDASLNSRLSAPTPPRAIRILNWKKAIEYFEKLLHHLDIICSYSLDPSLEAVLRFVVQFQKPQPDLVARAHLQLLLVQDGKLYGRDPIFAVICRAAALPEVVKNHDIQKNEFVVQLGQLVINLLKILCTNAAWQRRKLGKILQDWRVIYVQLELAFKTEFGEMSSITNEENVCIKLSKHILIWVEEQTYWIASRFLMLGFELELYSPSEYCMVYWYIYVVLIKLAEKHHLKMVMSNDTGKRKGKKRRDSPKDVARDYQIPPAVLFLQCHISLAEGLTMLLAALRNENRVFQSLGPFNTEHEIFIQHFELLQQACIPDHISYLSFKDTTAYAQFSTLVMYNYFKDALRLAKELRSSFSNDPDRMAELRKIEQVAEHNGIALNVICRVGALDPSLKVSFEFNHHPYFATAVVRRS
;
A
#
# COMPACT_ATOMS: atom_id res chain seq x y z
N MET A 1 0.05 18.87 -100.00
CA MET A 1 1.13 19.87 -99.86
C MET A 1 0.61 20.96 -98.94
N ALA A 2 1.14 21.26 -97.75
CA ALA A 2 2.25 20.70 -96.99
C ALA A 2 2.08 21.08 -95.49
N HIS A 3 2.40 20.12 -94.61
CA HIS A 3 2.71 20.18 -93.18
C HIS A 3 1.66 20.64 -92.13
N LYS A 4 1.01 19.64 -91.51
CA LYS A 4 0.49 19.66 -90.13
C LYS A 4 1.65 19.47 -89.13
N PRO A 5 1.72 20.23 -88.03
CA PRO A 5 2.26 19.78 -86.76
C PRO A 5 1.14 19.08 -85.95
N ILE A 6 1.43 17.91 -85.40
CA ILE A 6 0.51 17.21 -84.48
C ILE A 6 0.81 17.75 -83.09
N GLU A 7 -0.08 18.59 -82.56
CA GLU A 7 -0.19 18.83 -81.12
C GLU A 7 -0.79 17.57 -80.50
N SER A 8 0.02 16.83 -79.73
CA SER A 8 -0.49 15.78 -78.86
C SER A 8 -1.01 16.43 -77.59
N GLU A 9 -2.34 16.54 -77.47
CA GLU A 9 -3.04 16.81 -76.22
C GLU A 9 -2.54 15.84 -75.14
N ALA A 10 -1.86 16.37 -74.13
CA ALA A 10 -1.56 15.64 -72.91
C ALA A 10 -2.90 15.43 -72.18
N ARG A 11 -3.47 14.24 -72.35
CA ARG A 11 -4.65 13.77 -71.61
C ARG A 11 -4.40 13.91 -70.12
N ASP A 12 -5.33 14.59 -69.44
CA ASP A 12 -5.53 14.47 -67.99
C ASP A 12 -5.46 13.00 -67.58
N PRO A 13 -4.72 12.62 -66.52
CA PRO A 13 -4.79 11.28 -65.99
C PRO A 13 -6.20 11.08 -65.44
N HIS A 14 -7.01 10.30 -66.16
CA HIS A 14 -8.28 9.79 -65.70
C HIS A 14 -8.11 9.20 -64.30
N VAL A 15 -8.61 9.90 -63.29
CA VAL A 15 -8.86 9.33 -61.96
C VAL A 15 -9.87 8.20 -62.17
N PRO A 16 -9.56 6.95 -61.79
CA PRO A 16 -10.52 5.86 -61.93
C PRO A 16 -11.75 6.21 -61.10
N VAL A 17 -12.94 6.15 -61.71
CA VAL A 17 -14.21 6.28 -61.01
C VAL A 17 -14.30 5.13 -60.02
N THR A 18 -14.04 5.41 -58.75
CA THR A 18 -14.12 4.44 -57.67
C THR A 18 -15.57 4.03 -57.47
N SER A 19 -15.82 2.72 -57.50
CA SER A 19 -17.13 2.15 -57.24
C SER A 19 -17.59 2.56 -55.83
N SER A 20 -18.65 3.36 -55.75
CA SER A 20 -19.27 3.79 -54.50
C SER A 20 -19.78 2.61 -53.70
N ILE A 21 -19.29 2.42 -52.48
CA ILE A 21 -19.80 1.41 -51.54
C ILE A 21 -20.92 2.08 -50.72
N SER A 22 -22.15 1.58 -50.82
CA SER A 22 -23.30 2.16 -50.11
C SER A 22 -23.17 1.98 -48.59
N SER A 23 -23.34 3.04 -47.80
CA SER A 23 -23.46 2.96 -46.36
C SER A 23 -24.69 3.70 -45.84
N GLY A 24 -25.69 2.93 -45.39
CA GLY A 24 -26.90 3.50 -44.80
C GLY A 24 -27.68 4.44 -45.73
N GLU A 25 -28.71 5.09 -45.19
CA GLU A 25 -29.75 5.73 -46.00
C GLU A 25 -29.33 7.03 -46.72
N ASN A 26 -28.12 7.60 -46.50
CA ASN A 26 -27.68 8.82 -47.21
C ASN A 26 -26.15 9.05 -47.25
N THR A 27 -25.32 8.02 -47.04
CA THR A 27 -23.85 8.16 -47.12
C THR A 27 -23.22 7.22 -48.14
N VAL A 28 -22.18 7.70 -48.81
CA VAL A 28 -21.42 6.96 -49.82
C VAL A 28 -19.97 6.89 -49.38
N TRP A 29 -19.43 5.68 -49.29
CA TRP A 29 -17.99 5.48 -49.12
C TRP A 29 -17.29 5.55 -50.48
N ALA A 30 -16.17 6.26 -50.52
CA ALA A 30 -15.23 6.27 -51.64
C ALA A 30 -13.93 5.56 -51.22
N ASP A 31 -13.44 4.67 -52.08
CA ASP A 31 -12.14 4.03 -51.88
C ASP A 31 -11.00 5.03 -52.17
N VAL A 32 -10.08 5.18 -51.22
CA VAL A 32 -8.91 6.08 -51.31
C VAL A 32 -7.58 5.32 -51.26
N THR A 33 -7.59 3.99 -51.38
CA THR A 33 -6.39 3.14 -51.25
C THR A 33 -5.31 3.51 -52.26
N SER A 34 -5.68 3.75 -53.51
CA SER A 34 -4.75 4.15 -54.58
C SER A 34 -4.11 5.52 -54.33
N LEU A 35 -4.87 6.47 -53.81
CA LEU A 35 -4.39 7.80 -53.42
C LEU A 35 -3.35 7.70 -52.29
N LEU A 36 -3.66 6.93 -51.25
CA LEU A 36 -2.74 6.73 -50.11
C LEU A 36 -1.44 6.04 -50.55
N GLN A 37 -1.53 5.03 -51.43
CA GLN A 37 -0.34 4.35 -51.95
C GLN A 37 0.56 5.28 -52.79
N ALA A 38 -0.04 6.12 -53.64
CA ALA A 38 0.71 7.10 -54.42
C ALA A 38 1.36 8.18 -53.53
N ALA A 39 0.65 8.67 -52.51
CA ALA A 39 1.21 9.62 -51.54
C ALA A 39 2.39 9.02 -50.76
N SER A 40 2.27 7.77 -50.30
CA SER A 40 3.35 7.06 -49.60
C SER A 40 4.59 6.83 -50.46
N GLN A 41 4.42 6.60 -51.76
CA GLN A 41 5.56 6.46 -52.70
C GLN A 41 6.31 7.78 -52.92
N GLY A 42 5.68 8.92 -52.64
CA GLY A 42 6.30 10.24 -52.72
C GLY A 42 7.16 10.62 -51.51
N LEU A 43 7.08 9.86 -50.41
CA LEU A 43 7.82 10.14 -49.17
C LEU A 43 9.25 9.57 -49.22
N GLN A 44 10.20 10.33 -48.69
CA GLN A 44 11.58 9.89 -48.47
C GLN A 44 11.75 9.17 -47.13
N GLU A 45 12.87 8.47 -46.95
CA GLU A 45 13.21 7.82 -45.69
C GLU A 45 13.32 8.87 -44.55
N GLY A 46 12.54 8.67 -43.48
CA GLY A 46 12.47 9.59 -42.35
C GLY A 46 11.37 10.65 -42.45
N GLU A 47 10.64 10.74 -43.56
CA GLU A 47 9.49 11.64 -43.68
C GLU A 47 8.21 11.00 -43.14
N LEU A 48 7.39 11.80 -42.44
CA LEU A 48 6.11 11.39 -41.88
C LEU A 48 5.07 12.49 -42.13
N ILE A 49 3.95 12.13 -42.75
CA ILE A 49 2.80 13.02 -42.86
C ILE A 49 1.95 12.87 -41.60
N HIS A 50 1.80 13.96 -40.85
CA HIS A 50 0.97 14.01 -39.66
C HIS A 50 0.35 15.41 -39.51
N GLY A 51 -0.69 15.54 -38.67
CA GLY A 51 -1.24 16.86 -38.36
C GLY A 51 -0.31 17.70 -37.49
N ASP A 52 -0.45 19.02 -37.52
CA ASP A 52 0.42 19.97 -36.80
C ASP A 52 0.50 19.73 -35.28
N ASN A 53 -0.56 19.15 -34.70
CA ASN A 53 -0.66 18.86 -33.26
C ASN A 53 -0.22 17.43 -32.88
N PHE A 54 0.25 16.62 -33.85
CA PHE A 54 0.66 15.25 -33.58
C PHE A 54 2.05 15.19 -32.95
N ASN A 55 2.17 14.40 -31.88
CA ASN A 55 3.43 14.19 -31.16
C ASN A 55 3.86 12.72 -31.28
N LEU A 56 5.09 12.49 -31.75
CA LEU A 56 5.67 11.14 -31.84
C LEU A 56 5.69 10.41 -30.49
N PHE A 57 5.81 11.13 -29.37
CA PHE A 57 5.69 10.53 -28.04
C PHE A 57 4.30 9.92 -27.78
N ALA A 58 3.23 10.55 -28.28
CA ALA A 58 1.88 10.00 -28.18
C ALA A 58 1.73 8.73 -29.03
N ALA A 59 2.42 8.67 -30.17
CA ALA A 59 2.43 7.50 -31.04
C ALA A 59 3.07 6.26 -30.39
N MET A 60 3.96 6.43 -29.41
CA MET A 60 4.54 5.31 -28.66
C MET A 60 3.51 4.49 -27.86
N SER A 61 2.31 5.04 -27.63
CA SER A 61 1.21 4.33 -26.96
C SER A 61 0.19 3.73 -27.94
N ALA A 62 0.42 3.85 -29.25
CA ALA A 62 -0.48 3.30 -30.25
C ALA A 62 -0.47 1.76 -30.22
N LEU A 63 -1.64 1.16 -30.41
CA LEU A 63 -1.76 -0.28 -30.60
C LEU A 63 -1.47 -0.65 -32.05
N GLU A 64 -0.82 -1.78 -32.24
CA GLU A 64 -0.58 -2.37 -33.55
C GLU A 64 -1.62 -3.45 -33.81
N ILE A 65 -2.47 -3.23 -34.82
CA ILE A 65 -3.49 -4.20 -35.24
C ILE A 65 -2.78 -5.40 -35.85
N MET A 66 -3.31 -6.61 -35.61
CA MET A 66 -2.73 -7.90 -36.03
C MET A 66 -1.45 -8.33 -35.31
N ASP A 67 -0.90 -7.55 -34.37
CA ASP A 67 0.14 -8.02 -33.46
C ASP A 67 -0.48 -8.76 -32.27
N PRO A 68 -0.18 -10.06 -32.02
CA PRO A 68 -0.78 -10.83 -30.92
C PRO A 68 -0.55 -10.30 -29.51
N LYS A 69 0.47 -9.46 -29.31
CA LYS A 69 0.81 -8.84 -28.02
C LYS A 69 0.18 -7.46 -27.85
N MET A 70 -0.25 -6.79 -28.93
CA MET A 70 -0.82 -5.44 -28.89
C MET A 70 -2.31 -5.41 -29.24
N ASP A 71 -2.79 -6.34 -30.05
CA ASP A 71 -4.18 -6.42 -30.49
C ASP A 71 -4.99 -7.38 -29.60
N SER A 72 -5.86 -6.82 -28.74
CA SER A 72 -6.77 -7.63 -27.92
C SER A 72 -7.86 -8.34 -28.74
N GLY A 73 -8.08 -7.93 -29.99
CA GLY A 73 -9.09 -8.48 -30.89
C GLY A 73 -8.72 -9.81 -31.52
N ILE A 74 -7.41 -10.14 -31.60
CA ILE A 74 -6.92 -11.39 -32.21
C ILE A 74 -6.93 -12.58 -31.25
N VAL A 75 -6.78 -12.33 -29.94
CA VAL A 75 -6.73 -13.38 -28.90
C VAL A 75 -8.07 -13.44 -28.16
N CYS A 76 -9.09 -14.02 -28.81
CA CYS A 76 -10.42 -14.15 -28.22
C CYS A 76 -11.06 -15.49 -28.59
N LYS A 77 -11.55 -16.24 -27.60
CA LYS A 77 -12.23 -17.52 -27.83
C LYS A 77 -13.69 -17.31 -28.24
N TYR A 78 -14.34 -16.28 -27.72
CA TYR A 78 -15.74 -15.93 -27.99
C TYR A 78 -15.87 -14.44 -28.23
N TYR A 79 -16.63 -14.01 -29.24
CA TYR A 79 -16.82 -12.60 -29.58
C TYR A 79 -17.82 -11.89 -28.67
N SER A 80 -18.70 -12.64 -28.01
CA SER A 80 -19.67 -12.10 -27.06
C SER A 80 -19.99 -13.08 -25.93
N VAL A 81 -20.56 -12.53 -24.84
CA VAL A 81 -21.05 -13.34 -23.72
C VAL A 81 -22.17 -14.29 -24.17
N ASP A 82 -23.04 -13.82 -25.07
CA ASP A 82 -24.18 -14.60 -25.56
C ASP A 82 -23.70 -15.77 -26.43
N GLU A 83 -22.70 -15.55 -27.30
CA GLU A 83 -22.04 -16.62 -28.06
C GLU A 83 -21.35 -17.64 -27.15
N ALA A 84 -20.66 -17.21 -26.09
CA ALA A 84 -20.05 -18.13 -25.14
C ALA A 84 -21.10 -19.02 -24.46
N ILE A 85 -22.26 -18.46 -24.14
CA ILE A 85 -23.39 -19.19 -23.55
C ILE A 85 -23.98 -20.19 -24.56
N GLU A 86 -24.19 -19.78 -25.81
CA GLU A 86 -24.70 -20.64 -26.88
C GLU A 86 -23.76 -21.82 -27.16
N ASN A 87 -22.44 -21.60 -27.08
CA ASN A 87 -21.42 -22.64 -27.17
C ASN A 87 -21.26 -23.49 -25.90
N GLY A 88 -22.13 -23.31 -24.90
CA GLY A 88 -22.15 -24.14 -23.69
C GLY A 88 -21.04 -23.83 -22.68
N ALA A 89 -20.41 -22.66 -22.73
CA ALA A 89 -19.34 -22.30 -21.79
C ALA A 89 -19.84 -22.16 -20.34
N ALA A 90 -21.12 -21.83 -20.14
CA ALA A 90 -21.76 -21.61 -18.84
C ALA A 90 -23.14 -22.31 -18.75
N PRO A 91 -23.18 -23.66 -18.66
CA PRO A 91 -24.42 -24.43 -18.65
C PRO A 91 -25.23 -24.22 -17.36
N VAL A 92 -26.56 -24.30 -17.44
CA VAL A 92 -27.47 -24.34 -16.28
C VAL A 92 -28.67 -25.26 -16.62
N PRO A 93 -28.93 -26.37 -15.89
CA PRO A 93 -28.16 -26.90 -14.75
C PRO A 93 -26.73 -27.28 -15.18
N LEU A 94 -25.76 -27.27 -14.24
CA LEU A 94 -24.34 -27.43 -14.59
C LEU A 94 -24.06 -28.86 -15.08
N SER A 95 -24.79 -29.83 -14.53
CA SER A 95 -24.78 -31.23 -14.94
C SER A 95 -26.15 -31.88 -14.73
N PHE A 96 -26.40 -33.00 -15.41
CA PHE A 96 -27.57 -33.85 -15.16
C PHE A 96 -27.42 -34.68 -13.87
N ASP A 97 -26.19 -34.97 -13.44
CA ASP A 97 -25.92 -35.62 -12.16
C ASP A 97 -25.78 -34.55 -11.06
N LYS A 98 -26.66 -34.62 -10.06
CA LYS A 98 -26.67 -33.71 -8.91
C LYS A 98 -25.34 -33.70 -8.15
N THR A 99 -24.62 -34.82 -8.12
CA THR A 99 -23.30 -34.91 -7.47
C THR A 99 -22.26 -34.07 -8.19
N ILE A 100 -22.23 -34.17 -9.52
CA ILE A 100 -21.35 -33.35 -10.37
C ILE A 100 -21.79 -31.89 -10.31
N ASP A 101 -23.09 -31.59 -10.31
CA ASP A 101 -23.64 -30.23 -10.23
C ASP A 101 -23.20 -29.51 -8.94
N VAL A 102 -23.27 -30.20 -7.79
CA VAL A 102 -22.79 -29.67 -6.51
C VAL A 102 -21.26 -29.48 -6.51
N GLN A 103 -20.51 -30.44 -7.05
CA GLN A 103 -19.05 -30.35 -7.17
C GLN A 103 -18.64 -29.16 -8.06
N CYS A 104 -19.25 -29.02 -9.24
CA CYS A 104 -19.02 -27.88 -10.13
C CYS A 104 -19.39 -26.54 -9.47
N THR A 105 -20.47 -26.50 -8.68
CA THR A 105 -20.84 -25.31 -7.91
C THR A 105 -19.75 -24.92 -6.93
N ILE A 106 -19.17 -25.88 -6.21
CA ILE A 106 -18.05 -25.66 -5.28
C ILE A 106 -16.81 -25.18 -6.04
N ASP A 107 -16.49 -25.78 -7.19
CA ASP A 107 -15.34 -25.42 -8.00
C ASP A 107 -15.46 -23.99 -8.57
N ILE A 108 -16.66 -23.57 -8.97
CA ILE A 108 -16.95 -22.19 -9.36
C ILE A 108 -16.71 -21.23 -8.18
N MET A 109 -17.17 -21.57 -6.96
CA MET A 109 -16.94 -20.74 -5.77
C MET A 109 -15.46 -20.61 -5.42
N ASP A 110 -14.70 -21.70 -5.51
CA ASP A 110 -13.25 -21.72 -5.22
C ASP A 110 -12.46 -20.94 -6.26
N HIS A 111 -12.81 -21.08 -7.55
CA HIS A 111 -12.17 -20.30 -8.60
C HIS A 111 -12.48 -18.80 -8.45
N LEU A 112 -13.73 -18.42 -8.11
CA LEU A 112 -14.09 -17.03 -7.82
C LEU A 112 -13.30 -16.44 -6.65
N LEU A 113 -13.08 -17.22 -5.58
CA LEU A 113 -12.22 -16.82 -4.47
C LEU A 113 -10.80 -16.52 -4.97
N SER A 114 -10.26 -17.40 -5.82
CA SER A 114 -8.94 -17.22 -6.43
C SER A 114 -8.88 -15.99 -7.34
N CYS A 115 -9.89 -15.77 -8.18
CA CYS A 115 -10.01 -14.58 -9.02
C CYS A 115 -10.07 -13.28 -8.19
N GLU A 116 -10.82 -13.26 -7.09
CA GLU A 116 -10.93 -12.09 -6.21
C GLU A 116 -9.61 -11.80 -5.50
N ALA A 117 -8.90 -12.83 -5.01
CA ALA A 117 -7.57 -12.68 -4.45
C ALA A 117 -6.57 -12.15 -5.49
N THR A 118 -6.61 -12.64 -6.73
CA THR A 118 -5.78 -12.15 -7.84
C THR A 118 -6.11 -10.70 -8.17
N TRP A 119 -7.38 -10.34 -8.24
CA TRP A 119 -7.80 -8.95 -8.44
C TRP A 119 -7.21 -8.04 -7.37
N HIS A 120 -7.36 -8.38 -6.08
CA HIS A 120 -6.83 -7.59 -4.97
C HIS A 120 -5.30 -7.40 -4.98
N LYS A 121 -4.56 -8.22 -5.75
CA LYS A 121 -3.11 -8.09 -5.98
C LYS A 121 -2.72 -7.15 -7.12
N GLY A 122 -3.68 -6.40 -7.67
CA GLY A 122 -3.40 -5.38 -8.69
C GLY A 122 -3.72 -5.81 -10.12
N HIS A 123 -4.44 -6.91 -10.31
CA HIS A 123 -4.88 -7.35 -11.64
C HIS A 123 -6.21 -6.72 -12.06
N SER A 124 -6.61 -6.86 -13.34
CA SER A 124 -7.86 -6.29 -13.86
C SER A 124 -9.08 -7.04 -13.32
N LEU A 125 -10.08 -6.31 -12.81
CA LEU A 125 -11.36 -6.88 -12.37
C LEU A 125 -12.09 -7.58 -13.53
N ALA A 126 -12.03 -6.98 -14.72
CA ALA A 126 -12.68 -7.46 -15.94
C ALA A 126 -12.14 -8.84 -16.38
N GLN A 127 -10.83 -9.05 -16.25
CA GLN A 127 -10.15 -10.26 -16.71
C GLN A 127 -9.99 -11.32 -15.59
N THR A 128 -10.29 -10.98 -14.34
CA THR A 128 -10.23 -11.90 -13.19
C THR A 128 -11.63 -12.31 -12.76
N VAL A 129 -12.27 -11.59 -11.84
CA VAL A 129 -13.59 -11.94 -11.28
C VAL A 129 -14.65 -11.98 -12.39
N PHE A 130 -14.66 -10.98 -13.28
CA PHE A 130 -15.64 -10.91 -14.37
C PHE A 130 -15.24 -11.72 -15.60
N SER A 131 -14.19 -12.54 -15.54
CA SER A 131 -14.07 -13.67 -16.48
C SER A 131 -15.22 -14.67 -16.29
N CYS A 132 -15.88 -14.67 -15.12
CA CYS A 132 -17.04 -15.49 -14.82
C CYS A 132 -18.28 -15.03 -15.60
N ILE A 133 -18.75 -15.86 -16.52
CA ILE A 133 -19.96 -15.64 -17.32
C ILE A 133 -21.20 -15.55 -16.43
N TYR A 134 -21.28 -16.33 -15.35
CA TYR A 134 -22.39 -16.25 -14.39
C TYR A 134 -22.45 -14.88 -13.68
N LEU A 135 -21.30 -14.22 -13.49
CA LEU A 135 -21.23 -12.85 -12.98
C LEU A 135 -21.46 -11.80 -14.06
N LEU A 136 -21.41 -12.12 -15.35
CA LEU A 136 -21.78 -11.21 -16.43
C LEU A 136 -23.30 -11.27 -16.71
N ARG A 137 -23.91 -12.46 -16.61
CA ARG A 137 -25.36 -12.71 -16.82
C ARG A 137 -25.99 -13.39 -15.60
N LEU A 138 -26.31 -12.60 -14.57
CA LEU A 138 -26.85 -13.10 -13.30
C LEU A 138 -28.21 -13.79 -13.43
N ASP A 139 -29.04 -13.34 -14.38
CA ASP A 139 -30.35 -13.88 -14.71
C ASP A 139 -30.30 -15.38 -15.02
N ARG A 140 -29.20 -15.87 -15.62
CA ARG A 140 -29.01 -17.30 -15.89
C ARG A 140 -28.97 -18.18 -14.66
N THR A 141 -28.47 -17.67 -13.55
CA THR A 141 -28.36 -18.44 -12.31
C THR A 141 -29.65 -18.45 -11.50
N SER A 142 -30.70 -17.73 -11.93
CA SER A 142 -31.95 -17.56 -11.17
C SER A 142 -32.63 -18.88 -10.78
N SER A 143 -32.52 -19.93 -11.60
CA SER A 143 -33.03 -21.27 -11.33
C SER A 143 -32.17 -22.07 -10.34
N HIS A 144 -30.92 -21.67 -10.10
CA HIS A 144 -29.97 -22.35 -9.22
C HIS A 144 -29.65 -21.50 -7.99
N ALA A 145 -30.48 -21.60 -6.95
CA ALA A 145 -30.47 -20.70 -5.78
C ALA A 145 -29.11 -20.56 -5.07
N ILE A 146 -28.34 -21.65 -4.93
CA ILE A 146 -27.03 -21.64 -4.26
C ILE A 146 -26.06 -20.72 -5.02
N LEU A 147 -25.75 -21.07 -6.26
CA LEU A 147 -24.90 -20.29 -7.16
C LEU A 147 -25.40 -18.85 -7.32
N HIS A 148 -26.71 -18.63 -7.51
CA HIS A 148 -27.30 -17.30 -7.65
C HIS A 148 -27.02 -16.40 -6.44
N SER A 149 -27.22 -16.92 -5.23
CA SER A 149 -26.99 -16.17 -3.99
C SER A 149 -25.51 -15.85 -3.78
N TYR A 150 -24.62 -16.79 -4.11
CA TYR A 150 -23.18 -16.58 -4.04
C TYR A 150 -22.71 -15.53 -5.05
N CYS A 151 -23.11 -15.65 -6.32
CA CYS A 151 -22.75 -14.71 -7.39
C CYS A 151 -23.21 -13.28 -7.10
N ARG A 152 -24.43 -13.11 -6.58
CA ARG A 152 -24.90 -11.77 -6.15
C ARG A 152 -24.05 -11.19 -5.04
N LEU A 153 -23.65 -12.01 -4.05
CA LEU A 153 -22.84 -11.51 -2.94
C LEU A 153 -21.41 -11.20 -3.37
N ILE A 154 -20.84 -11.93 -4.34
CA ILE A 154 -19.55 -11.59 -4.97
C ILE A 154 -19.60 -10.20 -5.61
N ARG A 155 -20.64 -9.90 -6.42
CA ARG A 155 -20.78 -8.55 -7.00
C ARG A 155 -20.85 -7.47 -5.91
N ALA A 156 -21.55 -7.76 -4.81
CA ALA A 156 -21.65 -6.84 -3.68
C ALA A 156 -20.32 -6.66 -2.92
N THR A 157 -19.52 -7.71 -2.72
CA THR A 157 -18.18 -7.59 -2.12
C THR A 157 -17.23 -6.83 -3.04
N CYS A 158 -17.22 -7.11 -4.35
CA CYS A 158 -16.44 -6.34 -5.32
C CYS A 158 -16.82 -4.85 -5.29
N LYS A 159 -18.12 -4.53 -5.29
CA LYS A 159 -18.61 -3.14 -5.18
C LYS A 159 -18.16 -2.48 -3.88
N ALA A 160 -18.22 -3.18 -2.76
CA ALA A 160 -17.77 -2.69 -1.47
C ALA A 160 -16.26 -2.37 -1.46
N VAL A 161 -15.44 -3.26 -2.01
CA VAL A 161 -13.98 -3.07 -2.13
C VAL A 161 -13.66 -1.90 -3.06
N ILE A 162 -14.27 -1.83 -4.25
CA ILE A 162 -14.09 -0.70 -5.19
C ILE A 162 -14.41 0.62 -4.50
N SER A 163 -15.55 0.69 -3.81
CA SER A 163 -15.95 1.92 -3.12
C SER A 163 -14.98 2.29 -2.02
N VAL A 164 -14.47 1.35 -1.23
CA VAL A 164 -13.46 1.62 -0.19
C VAL A 164 -12.17 2.16 -0.78
N VAL A 165 -11.69 1.55 -1.88
CA VAL A 165 -10.44 1.96 -2.53
C VAL A 165 -10.58 3.33 -3.19
N SER A 166 -11.68 3.58 -3.90
CA SER A 166 -11.94 4.88 -4.53
C SER A 166 -12.20 5.98 -3.50
N ASP A 167 -12.90 5.69 -2.39
CA ASP A 167 -13.08 6.63 -1.29
C ASP A 167 -11.74 6.99 -0.62
N ALA A 168 -10.81 6.03 -0.54
CA ALA A 168 -9.45 6.27 -0.05
C ALA A 168 -8.60 7.11 -1.02
N ARG A 169 -9.00 7.28 -2.29
CA ARG A 169 -8.24 8.02 -3.31
C ARG A 169 -6.76 7.59 -3.37
N THR A 170 -6.51 6.29 -3.26
CA THR A 170 -5.19 5.71 -3.45
C THR A 170 -4.76 5.84 -4.91
N HIS A 171 -3.50 5.60 -5.25
CA HIS A 171 -3.06 5.62 -6.66
C HIS A 171 -3.67 4.43 -7.41
N GLU A 172 -4.85 4.67 -7.97
CA GLU A 172 -5.55 3.77 -8.87
C GLU A 172 -4.62 3.47 -10.06
N GLU A 173 -4.62 2.21 -10.53
CA GLU A 173 -3.78 1.64 -11.61
C GLU A 173 -2.40 1.05 -11.25
N GLU A 174 -1.79 1.38 -10.09
CA GLU A 174 -0.55 0.71 -9.64
C GLU A 174 -0.81 -0.35 -8.56
N ASP A 175 -1.66 -0.02 -7.56
CA ASP A 175 -1.99 -0.94 -6.47
C ASP A 175 -3.26 -1.79 -6.75
N LEU A 176 -4.25 -1.24 -7.46
CA LEU A 176 -5.49 -1.92 -7.87
C LEU A 176 -6.15 -1.21 -9.05
N PHE A 177 -6.65 -1.97 -10.01
CA PHE A 177 -7.51 -1.47 -11.07
C PHE A 177 -8.96 -1.39 -10.55
N THR A 178 -9.42 -0.17 -10.24
CA THR A 178 -10.80 0.14 -9.83
C THR A 178 -11.72 0.42 -11.02
N MET A 179 -11.17 0.64 -12.21
CA MET A 179 -11.93 0.90 -13.43
C MET A 179 -12.82 -0.29 -13.78
N THR A 180 -14.13 -0.01 -13.84
CA THR A 180 -15.14 -1.05 -14.03
C THR A 180 -15.59 -1.18 -15.48
N TYR A 181 -15.27 -0.24 -16.38
CA TYR A 181 -15.56 -0.33 -17.83
C TYR A 181 -16.97 -0.83 -18.18
N GLY A 182 -18.00 -0.37 -17.44
CA GLY A 182 -19.40 -0.78 -17.67
C GLY A 182 -19.76 -2.18 -17.17
N LEU A 183 -18.89 -2.84 -16.40
CA LEU A 183 -19.16 -4.13 -15.77
C LEU A 183 -20.41 -4.07 -14.87
N PRO A 184 -21.24 -5.12 -14.86
CA PRO A 184 -22.53 -5.12 -14.19
C PRO A 184 -22.38 -5.33 -12.68
N LEU A 185 -21.80 -4.37 -11.95
CA LEU A 185 -21.63 -4.44 -10.49
C LEU A 185 -22.90 -4.10 -9.71
N ASN A 186 -23.78 -3.26 -10.28
CA ASN A 186 -25.03 -2.88 -9.67
C ASN A 186 -26.09 -3.97 -9.87
N GLY A 187 -26.69 -4.45 -8.78
CA GLY A 187 -27.87 -5.32 -8.79
C GLY A 187 -29.02 -4.68 -8.02
N ASP A 188 -30.18 -5.35 -8.00
CA ASP A 188 -31.37 -4.94 -7.24
C ASP A 188 -31.12 -4.94 -5.73
N GLY A 189 -30.62 -3.83 -5.18
CA GLY A 189 -30.57 -3.49 -3.75
C GLY A 189 -29.83 -4.47 -2.82
N ASP A 190 -28.76 -3.99 -2.17
CA ASP A 190 -27.87 -4.76 -1.28
C ASP A 190 -28.60 -5.60 -0.19
N GLY A 191 -29.78 -5.18 0.26
CA GLY A 191 -30.57 -5.88 1.28
C GLY A 191 -31.16 -7.23 0.84
N LYS A 192 -31.53 -7.39 -0.45
CA LYS A 192 -32.15 -8.64 -0.96
C LYS A 192 -31.12 -9.76 -1.13
N CYS A 193 -29.85 -9.43 -1.31
CA CYS A 193 -28.78 -10.39 -1.53
C CYS A 193 -28.53 -11.25 -0.28
N LEU A 194 -28.40 -10.62 0.90
CA LEU A 194 -28.15 -11.32 2.16
C LEU A 194 -29.33 -12.19 2.59
N SER A 195 -30.57 -11.73 2.40
CA SER A 195 -31.75 -12.53 2.76
C SER A 195 -31.82 -13.84 1.97
N MET A 196 -31.46 -13.80 0.68
CA MET A 196 -31.45 -14.97 -0.18
C MET A 196 -30.36 -15.96 0.23
N LEU A 197 -29.15 -15.48 0.50
CA LEU A 197 -28.05 -16.31 0.98
C LEU A 197 -28.38 -16.96 2.33
N ASN A 198 -28.97 -16.21 3.27
CA ASN A 198 -29.39 -16.76 4.56
C ASN A 198 -30.44 -17.87 4.41
N ALA A 199 -31.39 -17.73 3.48
CA ALA A 199 -32.39 -18.77 3.21
C ALA A 199 -31.75 -20.06 2.64
N VAL A 200 -30.77 -19.91 1.73
CA VAL A 200 -29.99 -21.03 1.20
C VAL A 200 -29.17 -21.69 2.32
N GLU A 201 -28.46 -20.90 3.12
CA GLU A 201 -27.65 -21.39 4.23
C GLU A 201 -28.50 -22.15 5.27
N GLU A 202 -29.67 -21.64 5.65
CA GLU A 202 -30.56 -22.32 6.58
C GLU A 202 -31.09 -23.64 5.99
N THR A 203 -31.36 -23.66 4.69
CA THR A 203 -31.81 -24.87 3.98
C THR A 203 -30.73 -25.95 4.01
N ILE A 204 -29.49 -25.63 3.65
CA ILE A 204 -28.36 -26.58 3.72
C ILE A 204 -28.03 -26.95 5.18
N SER A 205 -28.19 -26.02 6.13
CA SER A 205 -27.99 -26.29 7.56
C SER A 205 -29.05 -27.23 8.13
N ARG A 206 -30.31 -27.15 7.67
CA ARG A 206 -31.36 -28.14 7.99
C ARG A 206 -31.00 -29.50 7.40
N GLN A 207 -30.53 -29.55 6.15
CA GLN A 207 -30.10 -30.79 5.52
C GLN A 207 -28.93 -31.45 6.26
N LEU A 208 -27.88 -30.70 6.61
CA LEU A 208 -26.76 -31.22 7.39
C LEU A 208 -27.20 -31.76 8.77
N ARG A 209 -28.17 -31.12 9.43
CA ARG A 209 -28.75 -31.62 10.69
C ARG A 209 -29.53 -32.91 10.48
N ALA A 210 -30.23 -33.04 9.36
CA ALA A 210 -30.96 -34.26 8.99
C ALA A 210 -30.00 -35.44 8.75
N CYS A 211 -28.88 -35.22 8.06
CA CYS A 211 -27.84 -36.24 7.83
C CYS A 211 -27.26 -36.79 9.14
N LYS A 212 -27.08 -35.93 10.15
CA LYS A 212 -26.50 -36.29 11.46
C LYS A 212 -27.49 -36.89 12.46
N ALA A 213 -28.79 -36.92 12.14
CA ALA A 213 -29.81 -37.38 13.07
C ALA A 213 -29.77 -38.93 13.24
N PRO A 214 -29.87 -39.45 14.47
CA PRO A 214 -29.92 -40.89 14.71
C PRO A 214 -31.15 -41.54 14.04
N SER A 215 -31.03 -42.82 13.66
CA SER A 215 -32.00 -43.57 12.84
C SER A 215 -33.45 -43.53 13.33
N SER A 216 -33.69 -43.31 14.63
CA SER A 216 -35.01 -43.20 15.24
C SER A 216 -35.76 -41.89 14.96
N LYS A 217 -35.10 -40.84 14.48
CA LYS A 217 -35.70 -39.53 14.10
C LYS A 217 -35.74 -39.25 12.59
N LYS A 218 -35.24 -40.17 11.74
CA LYS A 218 -35.22 -40.01 10.27
C LYS A 218 -36.62 -39.91 9.64
N ARG A 219 -37.66 -40.46 10.27
CA ARG A 219 -39.05 -40.47 9.74
C ARG A 219 -39.78 -39.13 9.76
N VAL A 220 -39.26 -38.08 10.41
CA VAL A 220 -39.93 -36.75 10.49
C VAL A 220 -39.38 -35.76 9.45
N LEU A 221 -38.44 -36.19 8.59
CA LEU A 221 -37.64 -35.34 7.71
C LEU A 221 -37.70 -35.76 6.23
N GLU A 222 -38.80 -36.39 5.81
CA GLU A 222 -39.01 -36.90 4.43
C GLU A 222 -39.20 -35.79 3.37
N ASP A 223 -39.32 -34.51 3.77
CA ASP A 223 -39.55 -33.38 2.85
C ASP A 223 -38.28 -32.59 2.45
N ILE A 224 -37.07 -33.04 2.79
CA ILE A 224 -35.84 -32.34 2.38
C ILE A 224 -35.14 -33.11 1.24
N GLU A 225 -35.11 -32.48 0.06
CA GLU A 225 -34.44 -33.01 -1.12
C GLU A 225 -32.91 -33.04 -0.93
N PRO A 226 -32.24 -34.19 -1.12
CA PRO A 226 -30.79 -34.28 -1.06
C PRO A 226 -30.11 -33.37 -2.09
N LEU A 227 -28.97 -32.79 -1.70
CA LEU A 227 -28.17 -31.95 -2.59
C LEU A 227 -27.56 -32.76 -3.72
N GLN A 228 -27.25 -34.04 -3.47
CA GLN A 228 -26.60 -34.91 -4.43
C GLN A 228 -27.14 -36.35 -4.37
N THR A 229 -26.70 -37.19 -5.33
CA THR A 229 -27.30 -38.51 -5.59
C THR A 229 -26.83 -39.59 -4.59
N ASN A 230 -25.58 -39.53 -4.15
CA ASN A 230 -24.93 -40.49 -3.25
C ASN A 230 -24.99 -40.06 -1.76
N LEU A 231 -25.97 -40.55 -1.01
CA LEU A 231 -26.23 -40.17 0.39
C LEU A 231 -25.02 -40.24 1.35
N ASP A 232 -24.02 -41.08 1.08
CA ASP A 232 -22.82 -41.19 1.92
C ASP A 232 -21.93 -39.94 1.85
N LEU A 233 -21.98 -39.21 0.73
CA LEU A 233 -21.22 -37.99 0.49
C LEU A 233 -21.97 -36.72 0.92
N GLU A 234 -23.27 -36.83 1.24
CA GLU A 234 -24.16 -35.69 1.52
C GLU A 234 -23.63 -34.81 2.66
N GLU A 235 -23.13 -35.43 3.74
CA GLU A 235 -22.59 -34.69 4.89
C GLU A 235 -21.35 -33.86 4.47
N GLY A 236 -20.47 -34.43 3.65
CA GLY A 236 -19.25 -33.77 3.18
C GLY A 236 -19.58 -32.57 2.29
N TYR A 237 -20.47 -32.75 1.31
CA TYR A 237 -20.91 -31.68 0.42
C TYR A 237 -21.68 -30.57 1.15
N CYS A 238 -22.57 -30.92 2.08
CA CYS A 238 -23.24 -29.93 2.93
C CYS A 238 -22.25 -29.06 3.70
N LYS A 239 -21.22 -29.68 4.33
CA LYS A 239 -20.17 -28.95 5.04
C LYS A 239 -19.36 -28.05 4.10
N ALA A 240 -18.95 -28.58 2.94
CA ALA A 240 -18.14 -27.86 1.97
C ALA A 240 -18.86 -26.64 1.38
N LEU A 241 -20.16 -26.73 1.12
CA LEU A 241 -20.98 -25.59 0.69
C LEU A 241 -21.20 -24.58 1.80
N LEU A 242 -21.54 -25.03 3.01
CA LEU A 242 -21.84 -24.14 4.14
C LEU A 242 -20.65 -23.26 4.49
N CYS A 243 -19.43 -23.80 4.55
CA CYS A 243 -18.27 -22.98 4.91
C CYS A 243 -17.99 -21.89 3.88
N ARG A 244 -18.17 -22.16 2.57
CA ARG A 244 -18.03 -21.16 1.50
C ARG A 244 -19.10 -20.08 1.55
N LEU A 245 -20.36 -20.46 1.77
CA LEU A 245 -21.47 -19.52 1.89
C LEU A 245 -21.32 -18.63 3.14
N ARG A 246 -20.97 -19.23 4.29
CA ARG A 246 -20.76 -18.51 5.55
C ARG A 246 -19.54 -17.60 5.51
N PHE A 247 -18.42 -18.07 4.96
CA PHE A 247 -17.25 -17.22 4.71
C PHE A 247 -17.65 -15.98 3.92
N ARG A 248 -18.34 -16.17 2.79
CA ARG A 248 -18.75 -15.06 1.91
C ARG A 248 -19.69 -14.09 2.61
N LYS A 249 -20.67 -14.61 3.37
CA LYS A 249 -21.58 -13.82 4.22
C LYS A 249 -20.82 -12.98 5.24
N HIS A 250 -19.96 -13.61 6.03
CA HIS A 250 -19.20 -12.94 7.07
C HIS A 250 -18.22 -11.92 6.50
N PHE A 251 -17.57 -12.23 5.39
CA PHE A 251 -16.64 -11.31 4.72
C PHE A 251 -17.36 -10.03 4.25
N TYR A 252 -18.54 -10.17 3.65
CA TYR A 252 -19.38 -9.01 3.32
C TYR A 252 -19.73 -8.17 4.57
N HIS A 253 -20.09 -8.82 5.68
CA HIS A 253 -20.35 -8.11 6.93
C HIS A 253 -19.11 -7.42 7.51
N VAL A 254 -17.91 -7.98 7.38
CA VAL A 254 -16.65 -7.31 7.78
C VAL A 254 -16.52 -5.99 7.01
N LEU A 255 -16.62 -6.03 5.68
CA LEU A 255 -16.51 -4.82 4.83
C LEU A 255 -17.55 -3.76 5.22
N MET A 256 -18.81 -4.16 5.43
CA MET A 256 -19.89 -3.23 5.82
C MET A 256 -19.73 -2.68 7.24
N CYS A 257 -19.27 -3.49 8.19
CA CYS A 257 -19.06 -3.06 9.57
C CYS A 257 -17.91 -2.06 9.67
N MET A 258 -16.79 -2.32 8.98
CA MET A 258 -15.64 -1.41 8.95
C MET A 258 -15.95 -0.08 8.26
N ARG A 259 -16.93 -0.04 7.35
CA ARG A 259 -17.40 1.19 6.70
C ARG A 259 -18.21 2.09 7.64
N ARG A 260 -18.68 1.59 8.80
CA ARG A 260 -19.48 2.41 9.72
C ARG A 260 -18.66 3.58 10.26
N PRO A 261 -19.23 4.80 10.31
CA PRO A 261 -18.50 5.99 10.73
C PRO A 261 -18.04 5.87 12.18
N GLN A 262 -16.90 6.51 12.48
CA GLN A 262 -16.33 6.60 13.82
C GLN A 262 -15.98 5.26 14.47
N GLY A 263 -15.72 4.23 13.67
CA GLY A 263 -15.35 2.90 14.14
C GLY A 263 -16.45 2.17 14.90
N ARG A 264 -17.71 2.60 14.79
CA ARG A 264 -18.86 1.99 15.51
C ARG A 264 -19.13 0.53 15.14
N GLY A 265 -18.56 0.04 14.05
CA GLY A 265 -18.69 -1.35 13.62
C GLY A 265 -17.49 -2.25 13.94
N LEU A 266 -16.40 -1.74 14.52
CA LEU A 266 -15.15 -2.52 14.64
C LEU A 266 -15.30 -3.77 15.51
N GLU A 267 -15.98 -3.69 16.66
CA GLU A 267 -16.21 -4.86 17.51
C GLU A 267 -17.02 -5.97 16.81
N LEU A 268 -18.04 -5.58 16.04
CA LEU A 268 -18.84 -6.53 15.26
C LEU A 268 -18.03 -7.09 14.09
N ALA A 269 -17.18 -6.25 13.46
CA ALA A 269 -16.25 -6.70 12.43
C ALA A 269 -15.31 -7.78 12.98
N ARG A 270 -14.74 -7.61 14.19
CA ARG A 270 -13.89 -8.64 14.82
C ARG A 270 -14.59 -9.97 14.99
N LYS A 271 -15.85 -9.97 15.43
CA LYS A 271 -16.66 -11.20 15.55
C LYS A 271 -16.81 -11.89 14.20
N HIS A 272 -17.10 -11.12 13.14
CA HIS A 272 -17.19 -11.66 11.78
C HIS A 272 -15.84 -12.10 11.21
N ILE A 273 -14.74 -11.42 11.53
CA ILE A 273 -13.38 -11.83 11.15
C ILE A 273 -13.05 -13.19 11.77
N ALA A 274 -13.33 -13.38 13.06
CA ALA A 274 -13.14 -14.66 13.73
C ALA A 274 -13.96 -15.79 13.06
N SER A 275 -15.22 -15.50 12.70
CA SER A 275 -16.04 -16.44 11.93
C SER A 275 -15.44 -16.71 10.54
N CYS A 276 -14.97 -15.69 9.81
CA CYS A 276 -14.31 -15.89 8.52
C CYS A 276 -13.08 -16.80 8.61
N LEU A 277 -12.21 -16.59 9.61
CA LEU A 277 -11.02 -17.42 9.82
C LEU A 277 -11.39 -18.87 10.11
N SER A 278 -12.40 -19.11 10.97
CA SER A 278 -12.91 -20.46 11.23
C SER A 278 -13.49 -21.11 9.98
N GLU A 279 -14.24 -20.36 9.16
CA GLU A 279 -14.84 -20.92 7.94
C GLU A 279 -13.77 -21.15 6.84
N LEU A 280 -12.72 -20.32 6.75
CA LEU A 280 -11.56 -20.56 5.87
C LEU A 280 -10.82 -21.84 6.25
N GLU A 281 -10.62 -22.09 7.54
CA GLU A 281 -10.03 -23.36 8.00
C GLU A 281 -10.89 -24.56 7.60
N CYS A 282 -12.22 -24.43 7.67
CA CYS A 282 -13.14 -25.45 7.19
C CYS A 282 -13.10 -25.62 5.66
N ILE A 283 -12.95 -24.53 4.89
CA ILE A 283 -12.73 -24.57 3.44
C ILE A 283 -11.45 -25.33 3.14
N TYR A 284 -10.36 -25.02 3.85
CA TYR A 284 -9.07 -25.68 3.67
C TYR A 284 -9.16 -27.20 3.92
N LYS A 285 -9.77 -27.59 5.04
CA LYS A 285 -9.96 -29.01 5.41
C LYS A 285 -10.89 -29.75 4.45
N SER A 286 -11.83 -29.05 3.79
CA SER A 286 -12.74 -29.68 2.82
C SER A 286 -12.05 -30.21 1.56
N ALA A 287 -10.83 -29.77 1.26
CA ALA A 287 -10.12 -30.16 0.05
C ALA A 287 -9.83 -31.67 -0.05
N GLU A 288 -9.50 -32.33 1.07
CA GLU A 288 -9.22 -33.77 1.08
C GLU A 288 -10.45 -34.58 0.61
N PHE A 289 -11.63 -34.23 1.15
CA PHE A 289 -12.90 -34.82 0.75
C PHE A 289 -13.26 -34.54 -0.71
N LEU A 290 -13.04 -33.31 -1.19
CA LEU A 290 -13.37 -32.93 -2.55
C LEU A 290 -12.46 -33.61 -3.57
N ARG A 291 -11.18 -33.82 -3.25
CA ARG A 291 -10.23 -34.54 -4.11
C ARG A 291 -10.54 -36.03 -4.18
N SER A 292 -10.93 -36.66 -3.07
CA SER A 292 -11.29 -38.08 -3.06
C SER A 292 -12.60 -38.35 -3.80
N SER A 293 -13.48 -37.34 -3.88
CA SER A 293 -14.76 -37.42 -4.58
C SER A 293 -14.69 -36.96 -6.04
N ALA A 294 -13.59 -36.32 -6.45
CA ALA A 294 -13.40 -35.83 -7.82
C ALA A 294 -13.10 -36.99 -8.78
N CYS A 295 -13.83 -37.05 -9.89
CA CYS A 295 -13.66 -38.09 -10.89
C CYS A 295 -12.57 -37.66 -11.90
N GLY A 296 -11.31 -38.05 -11.67
CA GLY A 296 -10.20 -37.84 -12.61
C GLY A 296 -8.81 -38.07 -11.99
N ASN A 297 -7.93 -38.78 -12.71
CA ASN A 297 -6.53 -38.94 -12.32
C ASN A 297 -5.79 -37.60 -12.42
N CYS A 298 -5.74 -36.82 -11.34
CA CYS A 298 -5.04 -35.55 -11.27
C CYS A 298 -3.76 -35.68 -10.43
N GLU A 299 -2.78 -36.47 -10.89
CA GLU A 299 -1.48 -36.58 -10.20
C GLU A 299 -0.47 -35.51 -10.66
N ASP A 300 -0.60 -34.96 -11.87
CA ASP A 300 0.32 -33.94 -12.40
C ASP A 300 -0.23 -32.50 -12.24
N GLY A 301 0.50 -31.64 -11.54
CA GLY A 301 0.27 -30.18 -11.52
C GLY A 301 -0.68 -29.60 -10.47
N ILE A 302 -0.93 -30.31 -9.36
CA ILE A 302 -1.89 -29.90 -8.30
C ILE A 302 -1.56 -28.51 -7.72
N GLU A 303 -0.29 -28.13 -7.63
CA GLU A 303 0.11 -26.84 -7.04
C GLU A 303 -0.39 -25.61 -7.82
N ASP A 304 -0.76 -25.76 -9.10
CA ASP A 304 -1.19 -24.66 -9.95
C ASP A 304 -2.70 -24.57 -10.15
N LYS A 305 -3.47 -25.49 -9.56
CA LYS A 305 -4.94 -25.49 -9.68
C LYS A 305 -5.59 -24.41 -8.82
N THR A 306 -6.73 -23.91 -9.30
CA THR A 306 -7.47 -22.78 -8.70
C THR A 306 -8.70 -23.22 -7.90
N THR A 307 -8.92 -24.53 -7.77
CA THR A 307 -10.04 -25.16 -7.06
C THR A 307 -9.53 -26.14 -6.00
N ALA A 308 -10.34 -26.42 -4.96
CA ALA A 308 -9.95 -27.36 -3.92
C ALA A 308 -9.86 -28.81 -4.43
N SER A 309 -10.76 -29.18 -5.35
CA SER A 309 -10.87 -30.50 -5.99
C SER A 309 -9.72 -30.79 -6.97
N GLY A 310 -9.12 -29.74 -7.54
CA GLY A 310 -8.16 -29.86 -8.64
C GLY A 310 -8.80 -29.87 -10.04
N CYS A 311 -10.13 -29.89 -10.13
CA CYS A 311 -10.87 -29.85 -11.38
C CYS A 311 -10.84 -28.43 -12.01
N GLU A 312 -10.92 -28.37 -13.33
CA GLU A 312 -11.03 -27.08 -14.03
C GLU A 312 -12.43 -26.49 -13.85
N PRO A 313 -12.53 -25.19 -13.52
CA PRO A 313 -13.82 -24.53 -13.31
C PRO A 313 -14.52 -24.26 -14.64
N ILE A 314 -15.85 -24.37 -14.66
CA ILE A 314 -16.69 -24.07 -15.81
C ILE A 314 -17.22 -22.63 -15.75
N GLY A 315 -17.56 -22.03 -16.90
CA GLY A 315 -18.18 -20.70 -16.95
C GLY A 315 -17.21 -19.52 -16.85
N PHE A 316 -15.92 -19.71 -17.13
CA PHE A 316 -14.90 -18.66 -17.07
C PHE A 316 -14.17 -18.48 -18.39
N ASP A 317 -14.03 -17.23 -18.82
CA ASP A 317 -13.21 -16.86 -19.97
C ASP A 317 -12.68 -15.42 -19.79
N ALA A 318 -11.36 -15.28 -19.66
CA ALA A 318 -10.72 -13.98 -19.43
C ALA A 318 -10.67 -13.07 -20.67
N SER A 319 -10.92 -13.62 -21.86
CA SER A 319 -10.89 -12.89 -23.14
C SER A 319 -12.19 -12.16 -23.45
N LEU A 320 -13.32 -12.55 -22.83
CA LEU A 320 -14.63 -11.94 -23.07
C LEU A 320 -14.67 -10.42 -22.86
N ASN A 321 -13.95 -9.92 -21.86
CA ASN A 321 -13.89 -8.50 -21.54
C ASN A 321 -12.64 -7.81 -22.10
N SER A 322 -11.85 -8.47 -22.96
CA SER A 322 -10.64 -7.87 -23.55
C SER A 322 -10.97 -6.59 -24.32
N ARG A 323 -12.13 -6.57 -24.98
CA ARG A 323 -12.67 -5.43 -25.76
C ARG A 323 -13.25 -4.31 -24.91
N LEU A 324 -13.58 -4.56 -23.63
CA LEU A 324 -14.01 -3.52 -22.69
C LEU A 324 -12.83 -2.74 -22.12
N SER A 325 -11.62 -3.30 -22.21
CA SER A 325 -10.43 -2.63 -21.73
C SER A 325 -10.12 -1.43 -22.62
N ALA A 326 -9.59 -0.36 -22.01
CA ALA A 326 -8.97 0.77 -22.73
C ALA A 326 -7.96 0.27 -23.77
N PRO A 327 -7.54 1.09 -24.77
CA PRO A 327 -6.55 0.70 -25.79
C PRO A 327 -5.19 0.39 -25.14
N THR A 328 -5.09 -0.80 -24.58
CA THR A 328 -3.95 -1.32 -23.85
C THR A 328 -3.64 -2.71 -24.39
N PRO A 329 -2.36 -3.07 -24.48
CA PRO A 329 -1.96 -4.39 -24.93
C PRO A 329 -2.60 -5.50 -24.08
N PRO A 330 -3.03 -6.63 -24.68
CA PRO A 330 -3.54 -7.77 -23.94
C PRO A 330 -2.55 -8.25 -22.87
N ARG A 331 -3.01 -8.29 -21.62
CA ARG A 331 -2.24 -8.81 -20.49
C ARG A 331 -2.62 -10.26 -20.20
N ALA A 332 -1.63 -11.16 -20.19
CA ALA A 332 -1.81 -12.52 -19.68
C ALA A 332 -1.86 -12.49 -18.15
N ILE A 333 -3.02 -12.78 -17.57
CA ILE A 333 -3.20 -12.82 -16.11
C ILE A 333 -3.17 -14.28 -15.65
N ARG A 334 -2.25 -14.60 -14.75
CA ARG A 334 -2.23 -15.89 -14.06
C ARG A 334 -3.04 -15.77 -12.77
N ILE A 335 -4.15 -16.50 -12.71
CA ILE A 335 -4.96 -16.61 -11.49
C ILE A 335 -4.13 -17.30 -10.40
N LEU A 336 -4.28 -16.83 -9.16
CA LEU A 336 -3.62 -17.44 -8.01
C LEU A 336 -4.14 -18.86 -7.83
N ASN A 337 -3.25 -19.78 -7.47
CA ASN A 337 -3.69 -21.12 -7.07
C ASN A 337 -4.57 -21.04 -5.81
N TRP A 338 -5.38 -22.06 -5.59
CA TRP A 338 -6.38 -22.08 -4.53
C TRP A 338 -5.77 -21.90 -3.14
N LYS A 339 -4.61 -22.53 -2.88
CA LYS A 339 -3.92 -22.44 -1.59
C LYS A 339 -3.44 -21.01 -1.30
N LYS A 340 -2.82 -20.36 -2.29
CA LYS A 340 -2.38 -18.96 -2.19
C LYS A 340 -3.57 -18.01 -2.03
N ALA A 341 -4.73 -18.32 -2.62
CA ALA A 341 -5.94 -17.54 -2.43
C ALA A 341 -6.44 -17.61 -0.97
N ILE A 342 -6.43 -18.79 -0.34
CA ILE A 342 -6.75 -18.94 1.08
C ILE A 342 -5.76 -18.16 1.95
N GLU A 343 -4.45 -18.38 1.73
CA GLU A 343 -3.39 -17.67 2.46
C GLU A 343 -3.52 -16.14 2.33
N TYR A 344 -3.94 -15.66 1.15
CA TYR A 344 -4.24 -14.25 0.92
C TYR A 344 -5.39 -13.74 1.80
N PHE A 345 -6.54 -14.43 1.81
CA PHE A 345 -7.69 -14.00 2.62
C PHE A 345 -7.42 -14.12 4.11
N GLU A 346 -6.68 -15.13 4.55
CA GLU A 346 -6.19 -15.22 5.93
C GLU A 346 -5.32 -14.00 6.27
N LYS A 347 -4.30 -13.69 5.46
CA LYS A 347 -3.44 -12.52 5.66
C LYS A 347 -4.27 -11.23 5.71
N LEU A 348 -5.21 -11.05 4.79
CA LEU A 348 -6.11 -9.90 4.75
C LEU A 348 -6.92 -9.78 6.04
N LEU A 349 -7.56 -10.86 6.50
CA LEU A 349 -8.40 -10.87 7.69
C LEU A 349 -7.60 -10.56 8.96
N HIS A 350 -6.37 -11.09 9.10
CA HIS A 350 -5.48 -10.75 10.21
C HIS A 350 -5.14 -9.25 10.21
N HIS A 351 -4.83 -8.68 9.05
CA HIS A 351 -4.58 -7.24 8.94
C HIS A 351 -5.81 -6.40 9.29
N LEU A 352 -7.01 -6.82 8.87
CA LEU A 352 -8.26 -6.16 9.25
C LEU A 352 -8.53 -6.27 10.77
N ASP A 353 -8.19 -7.39 11.41
CA ASP A 353 -8.32 -7.53 12.88
C ASP A 353 -7.35 -6.62 13.64
N ILE A 354 -6.12 -6.44 13.15
CA ILE A 354 -5.16 -5.47 13.71
C ILE A 354 -5.76 -4.05 13.67
N ILE A 355 -6.39 -3.66 12.56
CA ILE A 355 -7.07 -2.37 12.44
C ILE A 355 -8.24 -2.28 13.45
N CYS A 356 -9.06 -3.33 13.54
CA CYS A 356 -10.25 -3.33 14.40
C CYS A 356 -9.95 -3.43 15.91
N SER A 357 -8.77 -3.94 16.28
CA SER A 357 -8.35 -4.08 17.68
C SER A 357 -7.61 -2.86 18.23
N TYR A 358 -7.19 -1.95 17.36
CA TYR A 358 -6.48 -0.74 17.76
C TYR A 358 -7.42 0.24 18.48
N SER A 359 -6.91 0.87 19.55
CA SER A 359 -7.66 1.88 20.30
C SER A 359 -8.00 3.08 19.43
N LEU A 360 -9.20 3.64 19.60
CA LEU A 360 -9.65 4.86 18.91
C LEU A 360 -9.40 6.14 19.70
N ASP A 361 -8.79 6.04 20.89
CA ASP A 361 -8.36 7.20 21.69
C ASP A 361 -6.81 7.31 21.88
N PRO A 362 -5.97 7.09 20.85
CA PRO A 362 -4.51 7.25 20.93
C PRO A 362 -4.07 8.71 20.75
N SER A 363 -2.85 9.04 21.21
CA SER A 363 -2.16 10.27 20.81
C SER A 363 -1.76 10.22 19.33
N LEU A 364 -1.59 11.38 18.68
CA LEU A 364 -1.17 11.44 17.28
C LEU A 364 0.14 10.69 17.04
N GLU A 365 1.12 10.83 17.94
CA GLU A 365 2.39 10.11 17.85
C GLU A 365 2.22 8.59 17.96
N ALA A 366 1.25 8.11 18.73
CA ALA A 366 0.91 6.69 18.79
C ALA A 366 0.24 6.23 17.49
N VAL A 367 -0.63 7.04 16.89
CA VAL A 367 -1.21 6.77 15.57
C VAL A 367 -0.13 6.67 14.50
N LEU A 368 0.75 7.67 14.39
CA LEU A 368 1.84 7.67 13.41
C LEU A 368 2.73 6.43 13.54
N ARG A 369 3.09 6.06 14.78
CA ARG A 369 3.85 4.83 15.06
C ARG A 369 3.09 3.58 14.67
N PHE A 370 1.81 3.48 15.02
CA PHE A 370 0.96 2.35 14.65
C PHE A 370 0.87 2.18 13.13
N VAL A 371 0.65 3.27 12.38
CA VAL A 371 0.58 3.19 10.91
C VAL A 371 1.91 2.72 10.34
N VAL A 372 3.05 3.24 10.82
CA VAL A 372 4.37 2.77 10.37
C VAL A 372 4.59 1.28 10.70
N GLN A 373 4.21 0.83 11.90
CA GLN A 373 4.30 -0.58 12.29
C GLN A 373 3.38 -1.48 11.46
N PHE A 374 2.16 -1.02 11.17
CA PHE A 374 1.19 -1.74 10.35
C PHE A 374 1.68 -1.96 8.91
N GLN A 375 2.59 -1.11 8.41
CA GLN A 375 3.18 -1.27 7.08
C GLN A 375 4.32 -2.29 7.03
N LYS A 376 4.97 -2.62 8.16
CA LYS A 376 6.07 -3.61 8.22
C LYS A 376 5.70 -5.00 7.66
N PRO A 377 4.52 -5.60 7.94
CA PRO A 377 4.12 -6.88 7.34
C PRO A 377 3.68 -6.77 5.86
N GLN A 378 3.83 -5.59 5.23
CA GLN A 378 3.42 -5.30 3.85
C GLN A 378 1.94 -5.65 3.60
N PRO A 379 1.01 -4.87 4.19
CA PRO A 379 -0.42 -5.06 3.99
C PRO A 379 -0.84 -4.72 2.56
N ASP A 380 -1.75 -5.54 2.02
CA ASP A 380 -2.33 -5.33 0.69
C ASP A 380 -3.24 -4.10 0.65
N LEU A 381 -3.52 -3.60 -0.56
CA LEU A 381 -4.24 -2.33 -0.75
C LEU A 381 -5.57 -2.28 0.01
N VAL A 382 -6.36 -3.37 -0.02
CA VAL A 382 -7.67 -3.41 0.63
C VAL A 382 -7.57 -3.08 2.12
N ALA A 383 -6.60 -3.67 2.82
CA ALA A 383 -6.36 -3.38 4.24
C ALA A 383 -5.87 -1.94 4.45
N ARG A 384 -4.95 -1.46 3.60
CA ARG A 384 -4.43 -0.08 3.65
C ARG A 384 -5.53 0.96 3.43
N ALA A 385 -6.43 0.73 2.48
CA ALA A 385 -7.57 1.60 2.18
C ALA A 385 -8.55 1.67 3.36
N HIS A 386 -8.87 0.53 3.98
CA HIS A 386 -9.69 0.49 5.20
C HIS A 386 -9.04 1.25 6.36
N LEU A 387 -7.74 1.11 6.58
CA LEU A 387 -7.02 1.87 7.60
C LEU A 387 -7.09 3.38 7.31
N GLN A 388 -6.83 3.78 6.07
CA GLN A 388 -6.86 5.18 5.68
C GLN A 388 -8.24 5.84 5.90
N LEU A 389 -9.31 5.15 5.50
CA LEU A 389 -10.69 5.60 5.72
C LEU A 389 -11.08 5.61 7.19
N LEU A 390 -10.53 4.71 8.02
CA LEU A 390 -10.75 4.76 9.46
C LEU A 390 -10.07 5.99 10.07
N LEU A 391 -8.82 6.27 9.67
CA LEU A 391 -8.03 7.37 10.23
C LEU A 391 -8.60 8.74 9.90
N VAL A 392 -9.04 8.95 8.65
CA VAL A 392 -9.49 10.27 8.17
C VAL A 392 -10.94 10.18 7.67
N GLN A 393 -11.86 10.78 8.41
CA GLN A 393 -13.28 10.90 8.04
C GLN A 393 -13.73 12.35 8.21
N ASP A 394 -14.30 12.95 7.16
CA ASP A 394 -14.80 14.34 7.17
C ASP A 394 -13.79 15.37 7.73
N GLY A 395 -12.50 15.20 7.41
CA GLY A 395 -11.44 16.09 7.89
C GLY A 395 -11.13 15.97 9.39
N LYS A 396 -11.55 14.89 10.04
CA LYS A 396 -11.32 14.59 11.47
C LYS A 396 -10.57 13.27 11.64
N LEU A 397 -9.78 13.18 12.71
CA LEU A 397 -9.16 11.92 13.12
C LEU A 397 -10.25 10.98 13.66
N TYR A 398 -10.32 9.77 13.10
CA TYR A 398 -11.37 8.78 13.39
C TYR A 398 -12.81 9.28 13.21
N GLY A 399 -13.04 10.39 12.50
CA GLY A 399 -14.35 11.04 12.43
C GLY A 399 -14.85 11.64 13.75
N ARG A 400 -14.00 11.66 14.78
CA ARG A 400 -14.32 12.08 16.16
C ARG A 400 -13.64 13.41 16.47
N ASP A 401 -12.32 13.45 16.38
CA ASP A 401 -11.50 14.57 16.82
C ASP A 401 -11.17 15.53 15.67
N PRO A 402 -11.52 16.83 15.78
CA PRO A 402 -11.04 17.85 14.86
C PRO A 402 -9.50 17.87 14.85
N ILE A 403 -8.89 17.92 13.66
CA ILE A 403 -7.44 17.84 13.51
C ILE A 403 -6.72 18.95 14.28
N PHE A 404 -7.31 20.15 14.37
CA PHE A 404 -6.77 21.22 15.21
C PHE A 404 -6.62 20.79 16.67
N ALA A 405 -7.64 20.14 17.26
CA ALA A 405 -7.57 19.64 18.62
C ALA A 405 -6.52 18.53 18.77
N VAL A 406 -6.37 17.68 17.76
CA VAL A 406 -5.31 16.65 17.70
C VAL A 406 -3.92 17.30 17.71
N ILE A 407 -3.70 18.31 16.87
CA ILE A 407 -2.43 19.08 16.83
C ILE A 407 -2.17 19.74 18.17
N CYS A 408 -3.19 20.35 18.80
CA CYS A 408 -3.00 21.01 20.08
C CYS A 408 -2.53 20.03 21.17
N ARG A 409 -3.10 18.82 21.21
CA ARG A 409 -2.65 17.75 22.13
C ARG A 409 -1.24 17.26 21.79
N ALA A 410 -0.92 17.10 20.51
CA ALA A 410 0.40 16.63 20.05
C ALA A 410 1.52 17.65 20.31
N ALA A 411 1.22 18.95 20.19
CA ALA A 411 2.12 20.05 20.55
C ALA A 411 2.23 20.28 22.07
N ALA A 412 1.60 19.40 22.88
CA ALA A 412 1.63 19.40 24.34
C ALA A 412 1.15 20.73 24.97
N LEU A 413 0.04 21.26 24.44
CA LEU A 413 -0.56 22.49 24.92
C LEU A 413 -1.45 22.26 26.15
N PRO A 414 -1.49 23.19 27.12
CA PRO A 414 -2.41 23.08 28.26
C PRO A 414 -3.87 23.10 27.83
N GLU A 415 -4.71 22.20 28.37
CA GLU A 415 -6.16 22.08 28.04
C GLU A 415 -7.00 23.34 28.29
N VAL A 416 -6.42 24.37 28.91
CA VAL A 416 -7.10 25.61 29.30
C VAL A 416 -7.29 26.57 28.11
N VAL A 417 -6.61 26.36 26.99
CA VAL A 417 -6.60 27.31 25.85
C VAL A 417 -7.58 26.86 24.77
N LYS A 418 -8.89 27.01 25.00
CA LYS A 418 -9.91 26.94 23.94
C LYS A 418 -10.01 28.31 23.25
N ASN A 419 -8.94 28.79 22.63
CA ASN A 419 -8.97 30.03 21.84
C ASN A 419 -9.58 29.76 20.47
N HIS A 420 -10.84 30.16 20.29
CA HIS A 420 -11.59 30.00 19.04
C HIS A 420 -11.00 30.77 17.85
N ASP A 421 -10.16 31.78 18.08
CA ASP A 421 -9.66 32.65 17.01
C ASP A 421 -8.44 32.07 16.26
N ILE A 422 -7.54 31.36 16.95
CA ILE A 422 -6.36 30.73 16.31
C ILE A 422 -6.78 29.58 15.39
N GLN A 423 -7.87 28.89 15.70
CA GLN A 423 -8.42 27.84 14.83
C GLN A 423 -8.86 28.39 13.46
N LYS A 424 -9.22 29.68 13.38
CA LYS A 424 -9.67 30.31 12.13
C LYS A 424 -8.51 30.82 11.28
N ASN A 425 -7.29 30.85 11.81
CA ASN A 425 -6.11 31.25 11.04
C ASN A 425 -5.92 30.27 9.87
N GLU A 426 -5.81 30.82 8.66
CA GLU A 426 -5.74 30.04 7.41
C GLU A 426 -4.58 29.04 7.42
N PHE A 427 -3.41 29.44 7.93
CA PHE A 427 -2.22 28.60 8.00
C PHE A 427 -2.39 27.45 9.00
N VAL A 428 -3.16 27.64 10.06
CA VAL A 428 -3.50 26.56 11.01
C VAL A 428 -4.43 25.54 10.37
N VAL A 429 -5.38 25.97 9.53
CA VAL A 429 -6.23 25.07 8.73
C VAL A 429 -5.40 24.30 7.71
N GLN A 430 -4.48 24.98 7.00
CA GLN A 430 -3.54 24.35 6.07
C GLN A 430 -2.64 23.33 6.76
N LEU A 431 -2.13 23.63 7.97
CA LEU A 431 -1.39 22.66 8.78
C LEU A 431 -2.24 21.42 9.10
N GLY A 432 -3.51 21.60 9.42
CA GLY A 432 -4.45 20.49 9.60
C GLY A 432 -4.57 19.61 8.34
N GLN A 433 -4.63 20.23 7.17
CA GLN A 433 -4.64 19.50 5.90
C GLN A 433 -3.33 18.74 5.65
N LEU A 434 -2.18 19.30 6.03
CA LEU A 434 -0.88 18.62 5.93
C LEU A 434 -0.79 17.39 6.85
N VAL A 435 -1.35 17.46 8.06
CA VAL A 435 -1.45 16.29 8.96
C VAL A 435 -2.34 15.20 8.36
N ILE A 436 -3.48 15.58 7.79
CA ILE A 436 -4.35 14.63 7.07
C ILE A 436 -3.59 13.99 5.90
N ASN A 437 -2.88 14.79 5.11
CA ASN A 437 -2.10 14.31 3.98
C ASN A 437 -0.98 13.36 4.44
N LEU A 438 -0.28 13.68 5.53
CA LEU A 438 0.73 12.81 6.13
C LEU A 438 0.15 11.45 6.51
N LEU A 439 -0.99 11.42 7.23
CA LEU A 439 -1.67 10.17 7.59
C LEU A 439 -2.02 9.33 6.35
N LYS A 440 -2.54 9.98 5.30
CA LYS A 440 -2.86 9.29 4.03
C LYS A 440 -1.61 8.76 3.33
N ILE A 441 -0.51 9.52 3.32
CA ILE A 441 0.76 9.09 2.74
C ILE A 441 1.28 7.84 3.47
N LEU A 442 1.27 7.84 4.80
CA LEU A 442 1.74 6.68 5.58
C LEU A 442 0.90 5.41 5.35
N CYS A 443 -0.32 5.53 4.82
CA CYS A 443 -1.15 4.41 4.41
C CYS A 443 -0.83 3.85 3.01
N THR A 444 -0.01 4.52 2.18
CA THR A 444 0.35 3.99 0.86
C THR A 444 1.42 2.90 0.95
N ASN A 445 1.74 2.22 -0.16
CA ASN A 445 2.88 1.31 -0.21
C ASN A 445 4.22 2.05 0.03
N ALA A 446 5.30 1.33 0.35
CA ALA A 446 6.59 1.91 0.75
C ALA A 446 7.22 2.82 -0.32
N ALA A 447 7.10 2.46 -1.60
CA ALA A 447 7.62 3.27 -2.70
C ALA A 447 6.88 4.62 -2.82
N TRP A 448 5.55 4.61 -2.74
CA TRP A 448 4.75 5.83 -2.72
C TRP A 448 4.96 6.65 -1.44
N GLN A 449 5.12 5.98 -0.29
CA GLN A 449 5.46 6.66 0.96
C GLN A 449 6.73 7.48 0.75
N ARG A 450 7.83 6.86 0.29
CA ARG A 450 9.09 7.58 0.08
C ARG A 450 8.93 8.74 -0.91
N ARG A 451 8.31 8.49 -2.07
CA ARG A 451 8.11 9.52 -3.11
C ARG A 451 7.32 10.72 -2.60
N LYS A 452 6.23 10.50 -1.85
CA LYS A 452 5.37 11.57 -1.33
C LYS A 452 5.94 12.26 -0.10
N LEU A 453 6.57 11.52 0.82
CA LEU A 453 7.23 12.10 1.98
C LEU A 453 8.37 13.03 1.55
N GLY A 454 9.12 12.68 0.50
CA GLY A 454 10.13 13.57 -0.08
C GLY A 454 9.54 14.91 -0.55
N LYS A 455 8.41 14.87 -1.27
CA LYS A 455 7.75 16.08 -1.80
C LYS A 455 7.09 16.93 -0.73
N ILE A 456 6.41 16.31 0.24
CA ILE A 456 5.65 17.04 1.26
C ILE A 456 6.57 17.85 2.20
N LEU A 457 7.86 17.50 2.31
CA LEU A 457 8.82 18.24 3.14
C LEU A 457 8.88 19.74 2.80
N GLN A 458 8.77 20.08 1.51
CA GLN A 458 8.72 21.47 1.08
C GLN A 458 7.47 22.17 1.61
N ASP A 459 6.30 21.51 1.55
CA ASP A 459 5.05 22.06 2.09
C ASP A 459 5.13 22.28 3.61
N TRP A 460 5.75 21.35 4.33
CA TRP A 460 6.00 21.47 5.79
C TRP A 460 6.96 22.61 6.12
N ARG A 461 7.96 22.88 5.27
CA ARG A 461 8.84 24.05 5.44
C ARG A 461 8.09 25.35 5.16
N VAL A 462 7.32 25.41 4.08
CA VAL A 462 6.54 26.60 3.70
C VAL A 462 5.54 26.95 4.79
N ILE A 463 4.80 25.97 5.32
CA ILE A 463 3.82 26.23 6.37
C ILE A 463 4.48 26.71 7.66
N TYR A 464 5.67 26.19 8.00
CA TYR A 464 6.43 26.67 9.16
C TYR A 464 6.75 28.16 9.02
N VAL A 465 7.28 28.59 7.88
CA VAL A 465 7.65 29.99 7.63
C VAL A 465 6.40 30.88 7.65
N GLN A 466 5.31 30.44 7.02
CA GLN A 466 4.04 31.17 7.01
C GLN A 466 3.45 31.32 8.42
N LEU A 467 3.44 30.24 9.21
CA LEU A 467 3.00 30.29 10.61
C LEU A 467 3.90 31.21 11.44
N GLU A 468 5.21 31.15 11.27
CA GLU A 468 6.15 32.00 11.99
C GLU A 468 5.91 33.49 11.68
N LEU A 469 5.72 33.84 10.41
CA LEU A 469 5.41 35.21 9.99
C LEU A 469 4.03 35.66 10.50
N ALA A 470 3.00 34.84 10.35
CA ALA A 470 1.66 35.16 10.83
C ALA A 470 1.64 35.40 12.34
N PHE A 471 2.29 34.54 13.11
CA PHE A 471 2.40 34.71 14.56
C PHE A 471 3.25 35.95 14.93
N LYS A 472 4.27 36.32 14.15
CA LYS A 472 5.01 37.57 14.37
C LYS A 472 4.15 38.80 14.10
N THR A 473 3.36 38.81 13.03
CA THR A 473 2.50 39.96 12.68
C THR A 473 1.32 40.11 13.65
N GLU A 474 0.65 39.01 14.00
CA GLU A 474 -0.50 39.03 14.92
C GLU A 474 -0.12 39.42 16.35
N PHE A 475 1.11 39.13 16.80
CA PHE A 475 1.54 39.32 18.20
C PHE A 475 2.71 40.31 18.39
N GLY A 476 3.28 40.84 17.30
CA GLY A 476 4.45 41.73 17.34
C GLY A 476 4.15 43.23 17.39
N GLU A 477 2.95 43.67 16.99
CA GLU A 477 2.63 45.11 16.85
C GLU A 477 1.84 45.73 18.02
N MET A 478 1.39 44.95 19.01
CA MET A 478 0.56 45.47 20.12
C MET A 478 1.36 45.58 21.44
N SER A 479 1.68 46.81 21.85
CA SER A 479 2.59 47.13 22.97
C SER A 479 1.94 47.13 24.37
N SER A 480 0.79 46.50 24.57
CA SER A 480 0.10 46.46 25.88
C SER A 480 -0.24 45.03 26.31
N ILE A 481 0.72 44.34 26.94
CA ILE A 481 0.66 42.93 27.33
C ILE A 481 -0.56 42.64 28.23
N THR A 482 -1.60 42.02 27.67
CA THR A 482 -2.68 41.38 28.44
C THR A 482 -2.34 39.91 28.76
N ASN A 483 -3.00 39.31 29.76
CA ASN A 483 -2.75 37.89 30.13
C ASN A 483 -3.11 36.90 29.00
N GLU A 484 -4.01 37.27 28.08
CA GLU A 484 -4.44 36.45 26.94
C GLU A 484 -3.39 36.43 25.82
N GLU A 485 -2.71 37.56 25.56
CA GLU A 485 -1.62 37.67 24.57
C GLU A 485 -0.42 36.77 24.93
N ASN A 486 -0.10 36.64 26.23
CA ASN A 486 0.97 35.75 26.71
C ASN A 486 0.65 34.26 26.45
N VAL A 487 -0.64 33.89 26.42
CA VAL A 487 -1.07 32.52 26.12
C VAL A 487 -0.96 32.23 24.62
N CYS A 488 -1.35 33.17 23.75
CA CYS A 488 -1.22 33.03 22.30
C CYS A 488 0.24 32.92 21.85
N ILE A 489 1.14 33.76 22.37
CA ILE A 489 2.58 33.70 22.06
C ILE A 489 3.18 32.35 22.47
N LYS A 490 2.77 31.80 23.61
CA LYS A 490 3.20 30.45 24.02
C LYS A 490 2.63 29.38 23.08
N LEU A 491 1.35 29.47 22.76
CA LEU A 491 0.67 28.54 21.85
C LEU A 491 1.38 28.48 20.48
N SER A 492 1.68 29.63 19.89
CA SER A 492 2.44 29.76 18.64
C SER A 492 3.81 29.08 18.72
N LYS A 493 4.56 29.29 19.81
CA LYS A 493 5.89 28.65 19.99
C LYS A 493 5.81 27.13 20.09
N HIS A 494 4.83 26.59 20.82
CA HIS A 494 4.60 25.14 20.93
C HIS A 494 4.26 24.52 19.57
N ILE A 495 3.38 25.16 18.80
CA ILE A 495 3.02 24.70 17.45
C ILE A 495 4.25 24.71 16.54
N LEU A 496 5.01 25.80 16.49
CA LEU A 496 6.20 25.92 15.63
C LEU A 496 7.24 24.83 15.94
N ILE A 497 7.54 24.59 17.21
CA ILE A 497 8.48 23.53 17.62
C ILE A 497 7.97 22.14 17.23
N TRP A 498 6.67 21.91 17.39
CA TRP A 498 6.05 20.65 16.99
C TRP A 498 6.09 20.47 15.47
N VAL A 499 5.82 21.51 14.68
CA VAL A 499 5.92 21.47 13.20
C VAL A 499 7.35 21.15 12.76
N GLU A 500 8.38 21.75 13.37
CA GLU A 500 9.77 21.39 13.07
C GLU A 500 10.09 19.94 13.45
N GLU A 501 9.66 19.49 14.64
CA GLU A 501 9.85 18.10 15.07
C GLU A 501 9.22 17.11 14.07
N GLN A 502 7.98 17.37 13.64
CA GLN A 502 7.32 16.54 12.61
C GLN A 502 8.08 16.59 11.28
N THR A 503 8.60 17.75 10.90
CA THR A 503 9.38 17.92 9.66
C THR A 503 10.63 17.04 9.68
N TYR A 504 11.40 17.04 10.78
CA TYR A 504 12.57 16.16 10.93
C TYR A 504 12.20 14.68 11.08
N TRP A 505 11.03 14.36 11.64
CA TRP A 505 10.51 12.99 11.67
C TRP A 505 10.15 12.48 10.26
N ILE A 506 9.53 13.32 9.43
CA ILE A 506 9.25 13.00 8.02
C ILE A 506 10.56 12.81 7.24
N ALA A 507 11.53 13.70 7.45
CA ALA A 507 12.84 13.62 6.80
C ALA A 507 13.61 12.35 7.17
N SER A 508 13.60 11.97 8.46
CA SER A 508 14.24 10.73 8.90
C SER A 508 13.56 9.50 8.29
N ARG A 509 12.22 9.46 8.23
CA ARG A 509 11.49 8.38 7.58
C ARG A 509 11.76 8.30 6.08
N PHE A 510 11.83 9.43 5.38
CA PHE A 510 12.18 9.51 3.96
C PHE A 510 13.55 8.88 3.67
N LEU A 511 14.56 9.20 4.49
CA LEU A 511 15.91 8.67 4.36
C LEU A 511 15.95 7.16 4.66
N MET A 512 15.34 6.72 5.77
CA MET A 512 15.30 5.31 6.19
C MET A 512 14.57 4.42 5.18
N LEU A 513 13.48 4.91 4.58
CA LEU A 513 12.76 4.20 3.52
C LEU A 513 13.65 3.94 2.29
N GLY A 514 14.69 4.75 2.05
CA GLY A 514 15.61 4.47 0.95
C GLY A 514 16.46 3.22 1.17
N PHE A 515 16.80 2.88 2.43
CA PHE A 515 17.44 1.60 2.74
C PHE A 515 16.45 0.43 2.62
N GLU A 516 15.23 0.59 3.14
CA GLU A 516 14.18 -0.44 3.02
C GLU A 516 13.82 -0.78 1.56
N LEU A 517 13.99 0.18 0.65
CA LEU A 517 13.75 0.05 -0.78
C LEU A 517 15.02 -0.23 -1.61
N GLU A 518 16.16 -0.46 -0.96
CA GLU A 518 17.44 -0.76 -1.62
C GLU A 518 17.88 0.29 -2.65
N LEU A 519 17.63 1.58 -2.37
CA LEU A 519 17.91 2.69 -3.27
C LEU A 519 19.34 3.25 -3.15
N TYR A 520 20.08 2.81 -2.15
CA TYR A 520 21.45 3.28 -1.89
C TYR A 520 22.45 2.17 -2.17
N SER A 521 23.52 2.51 -2.87
CA SER A 521 24.66 1.63 -3.07
C SER A 521 25.67 1.72 -1.92
N PRO A 522 26.53 0.69 -1.71
CA PRO A 522 27.50 0.69 -0.61
C PRO A 522 28.49 1.87 -0.60
N SER A 523 28.82 2.45 -1.76
CA SER A 523 29.68 3.64 -1.86
C SER A 523 28.99 4.92 -1.35
N GLU A 524 27.65 4.93 -1.30
CA GLU A 524 26.85 6.07 -0.89
C GLU A 524 26.45 6.01 0.59
N TYR A 525 26.63 4.87 1.25
CA TYR A 525 26.24 4.69 2.66
C TYR A 525 26.83 5.77 3.57
N CYS A 526 28.07 6.19 3.33
CA CYS A 526 28.73 7.21 4.15
C CYS A 526 27.95 8.54 4.16
N MET A 527 27.58 9.05 2.98
CA MET A 527 26.84 10.32 2.88
C MET A 527 25.40 10.19 3.38
N VAL A 528 24.76 9.04 3.14
CA VAL A 528 23.37 8.80 3.60
C VAL A 528 23.31 8.69 5.12
N TYR A 529 24.19 7.90 5.75
CA TYR A 529 24.26 7.82 7.21
C TYR A 529 24.63 9.16 7.84
N TRP A 530 25.54 9.92 7.21
CA TRP A 530 25.86 11.27 7.68
C TRP A 530 24.62 12.15 7.69
N TYR A 531 23.84 12.15 6.60
CA TYR A 531 22.63 12.96 6.52
C TYR A 531 21.57 12.52 7.54
N ILE A 532 21.38 11.20 7.71
CA ILE A 532 20.48 10.63 8.74
C ILE A 532 20.92 11.10 10.13
N TYR A 533 22.21 11.02 10.43
CA TYR A 533 22.79 11.47 11.69
C TYR A 533 22.46 12.95 11.97
N VAL A 534 22.71 13.84 11.02
CA VAL A 534 22.43 15.28 11.19
C VAL A 534 20.93 15.55 11.37
N VAL A 535 20.07 14.89 10.60
CA VAL A 535 18.60 14.99 10.74
C VAL A 535 18.13 14.50 12.11
N LEU A 536 18.68 13.38 12.60
CA LEU A 536 18.32 12.82 13.89
C LEU A 536 18.73 13.72 15.05
N ILE A 537 19.87 14.41 14.98
CA ILE A 537 20.26 15.44 15.96
C ILE A 537 19.17 16.51 16.06
N LYS A 538 18.74 17.06 14.93
CA LYS A 538 17.70 18.09 14.92
C LYS A 538 16.36 17.57 15.41
N LEU A 539 15.99 16.33 15.07
CA LEU A 539 14.81 15.68 15.63
C LEU A 539 14.88 15.57 17.16
N ALA A 540 16.02 15.12 17.71
CA ALA A 540 16.22 14.96 19.14
C ALA A 540 16.21 16.32 19.88
N GLU A 541 16.85 17.35 19.31
CA GLU A 541 16.81 18.72 19.82
C GLU A 541 15.38 19.24 19.95
N LYS A 542 14.58 19.16 18.87
CA LYS A 542 13.19 19.67 18.84
C LYS A 542 12.27 18.86 19.75
N HIS A 543 12.40 17.53 19.76
CA HIS A 543 11.65 16.67 20.65
C HIS A 543 11.96 16.96 22.14
N HIS A 544 13.24 17.20 22.48
CA HIS A 544 13.63 17.59 23.82
C HIS A 544 13.03 18.95 24.23
N LEU A 545 13.12 19.96 23.35
CA LEU A 545 12.52 21.28 23.58
C LEU A 545 11.01 21.20 23.84
N LYS A 546 10.26 20.42 23.04
CA LYS A 546 8.82 20.19 23.26
C LYS A 546 8.54 19.64 24.66
N MET A 547 9.32 18.65 25.11
CA MET A 547 9.15 18.05 26.43
C MET A 547 9.48 18.99 27.58
N VAL A 548 10.54 19.80 27.45
CA VAL A 548 10.92 20.78 28.48
C VAL A 548 9.84 21.85 28.66
N MET A 549 9.29 22.38 27.56
CA MET A 549 8.25 23.41 27.61
C MET A 549 6.95 22.92 28.26
N SER A 550 6.63 21.64 28.10
CA SER A 550 5.45 21.00 28.70
C SER A 550 5.55 20.89 30.24
N ASN A 551 6.75 20.73 30.78
CA ASN A 551 6.98 20.53 32.22
C ASN A 551 6.93 21.84 33.03
N ASP A 552 7.10 22.99 32.40
CA ASP A 552 7.05 24.30 33.07
C ASP A 552 5.62 24.74 33.42
N THR A 553 4.60 24.23 32.72
CA THR A 553 3.20 24.57 32.95
C THR A 553 2.56 23.83 34.15
N GLY A 554 3.08 22.67 34.53
CA GLY A 554 2.56 21.86 35.65
C GLY A 554 2.89 22.39 37.05
N LYS A 555 3.93 23.22 37.19
CA LYS A 555 4.45 23.67 38.51
C LYS A 555 3.71 24.87 39.12
N ARG A 556 2.77 25.51 38.41
CA ARG A 556 2.11 26.74 38.88
C ARG A 556 0.81 26.56 39.69
N LYS A 557 0.30 25.34 39.86
CA LYS A 557 -0.96 25.07 40.60
C LYS A 557 -0.83 24.71 42.09
N GLY A 558 0.36 24.76 42.68
CA GLY A 558 0.54 24.51 44.12
C GLY A 558 1.31 25.63 44.81
N LYS A 559 0.62 26.55 45.51
CA LYS A 559 1.28 27.52 46.40
C LYS A 559 0.57 27.59 47.75
N LYS A 560 1.20 27.01 48.78
CA LYS A 560 1.59 27.66 50.05
C LYS A 560 1.89 26.62 51.14
N ARG A 561 3.18 26.39 51.42
CA ARG A 561 3.73 26.60 52.76
C ARG A 561 5.25 26.76 52.70
N ARG A 562 5.72 27.66 53.54
CA ARG A 562 7.08 28.19 53.70
C ARG A 562 7.90 27.16 54.49
N ASP A 563 9.11 26.83 54.03
CA ASP A 563 10.38 27.00 54.79
C ASP A 563 11.54 26.14 54.25
N SER A 564 12.74 26.74 54.35
CA SER A 564 14.11 26.26 54.12
C SER A 564 14.65 26.18 52.67
N PRO A 565 15.85 26.74 52.40
CA PRO A 565 16.59 26.51 51.17
C PRO A 565 17.49 25.29 51.36
N LYS A 566 17.19 24.20 50.67
CA LYS A 566 18.19 23.19 50.31
C LYS A 566 18.33 23.21 48.81
N ASP A 567 19.50 23.69 48.35
CA ASP A 567 20.04 23.40 47.03
C ASP A 567 20.11 21.87 46.88
N VAL A 568 19.08 21.29 46.28
CA VAL A 568 19.19 20.00 45.61
C VAL A 568 19.12 20.36 44.15
N ALA A 569 20.30 20.38 43.51
CA ALA A 569 20.41 20.36 42.06
C ALA A 569 19.45 19.27 41.56
N ARG A 570 18.34 19.68 40.92
CA ARG A 570 17.43 18.73 40.29
C ARG A 570 18.21 18.13 39.13
N ASP A 571 18.62 16.88 39.25
CA ASP A 571 19.13 16.11 38.14
C ASP A 571 18.09 16.16 37.01
N TYR A 572 18.38 16.94 35.97
CA TYR A 572 17.59 17.00 34.75
C TYR A 572 17.75 15.67 34.03
N GLN A 573 16.93 14.68 34.37
CA GLN A 573 16.94 13.41 33.65
C GLN A 573 16.38 13.62 32.24
N ILE A 574 17.21 13.30 31.24
CA ILE A 574 16.82 13.34 29.83
C ILE A 574 15.69 12.31 29.63
N PRO A 575 14.56 12.70 29.00
CA PRO A 575 13.44 11.78 28.80
C PRO A 575 13.85 10.52 28.01
N PRO A 576 13.32 9.32 28.35
CA PRO A 576 13.68 8.07 27.67
C PRO A 576 13.47 8.10 26.14
N ALA A 577 12.46 8.83 25.66
CA ALA A 577 12.23 8.97 24.21
C ALA A 577 13.35 9.76 23.51
N VAL A 578 13.96 10.74 24.18
CA VAL A 578 15.12 11.50 23.65
C VAL A 578 16.38 10.63 23.69
N LEU A 579 16.59 9.89 24.79
CA LEU A 579 17.70 8.93 24.90
C LEU A 579 17.61 7.84 23.82
N PHE A 580 16.40 7.42 23.44
CA PHE A 580 16.21 6.46 22.34
C PHE A 580 16.62 7.04 20.98
N LEU A 581 16.30 8.30 20.70
CA LEU A 581 16.83 9.01 19.52
C LEU A 581 18.35 9.12 19.59
N GLN A 582 18.92 9.36 20.78
CA GLN A 582 20.36 9.40 20.97
C GLN A 582 21.05 8.08 20.61
N CYS A 583 20.42 6.92 20.89
CA CYS A 583 20.94 5.63 20.41
C CYS A 583 21.03 5.58 18.87
N HIS A 584 20.02 6.08 18.17
CA HIS A 584 20.01 6.11 16.70
C HIS A 584 21.06 7.07 16.15
N ILE A 585 21.23 8.23 16.80
CA ILE A 585 22.27 9.22 16.47
C ILE A 585 23.65 8.56 16.59
N SER A 586 23.94 7.90 17.72
CA SER A 586 25.23 7.22 17.93
C SER A 586 25.49 6.09 16.92
N LEU A 587 24.46 5.34 16.52
CA LEU A 587 24.62 4.33 15.46
C LEU A 587 24.90 4.96 14.09
N ALA A 588 24.13 5.98 13.70
CA ALA A 588 24.30 6.66 12.42
C ALA A 588 25.67 7.36 12.33
N GLU A 589 26.09 8.03 13.40
CA GLU A 589 27.39 8.68 13.53
C GLU A 589 28.52 7.64 13.48
N GLY A 590 28.40 6.56 14.25
CA GLY A 590 29.38 5.47 14.25
C GLY A 590 29.56 4.84 12.87
N LEU A 591 28.47 4.59 12.14
CA LEU A 591 28.52 4.07 10.77
C LEU A 591 29.12 5.08 9.80
N THR A 592 28.73 6.36 9.90
CA THR A 592 29.31 7.44 9.08
C THR A 592 30.82 7.49 9.24
N MET A 593 31.29 7.53 10.48
CA MET A 593 32.70 7.63 10.79
C MET A 593 33.46 6.36 10.39
N LEU A 594 32.87 5.17 10.57
CA LEU A 594 33.48 3.90 10.19
C LEU A 594 33.67 3.82 8.67
N LEU A 595 32.63 4.17 7.91
CA LEU A 595 32.68 4.22 6.45
C LEU A 595 33.65 5.28 5.95
N ALA A 596 33.70 6.45 6.58
CA ALA A 596 34.67 7.49 6.25
C ALA A 596 36.12 7.04 6.51
N ALA A 597 36.40 6.38 7.64
CA ALA A 597 37.72 5.84 7.94
C ALA A 597 38.14 4.74 6.92
N LEU A 598 37.22 3.83 6.58
CA LEU A 598 37.44 2.83 5.52
C LEU A 598 37.75 3.48 4.16
N ARG A 599 37.06 4.56 3.82
CA ARG A 599 37.29 5.31 2.58
C ARG A 599 38.65 6.02 2.59
N ASN A 600 39.00 6.67 3.69
CA ASN A 600 40.19 7.51 3.83
C ASN A 600 41.47 6.68 3.92
N GLU A 601 41.46 5.58 4.69
CA GLU A 601 42.65 4.76 4.94
C GLU A 601 42.78 3.57 3.97
N ASN A 602 41.67 2.91 3.61
CA ASN A 602 41.70 1.67 2.81
C ASN A 602 41.32 1.88 1.34
N ARG A 603 40.90 3.09 0.96
CA ARG A 603 40.41 3.43 -0.40
C ARG A 603 39.27 2.52 -0.90
N VAL A 604 38.47 1.96 0.02
CA VAL A 604 37.28 1.14 -0.30
C VAL A 604 36.04 2.03 -0.32
N PHE A 605 34.99 1.60 -1.03
CA PHE A 605 33.69 2.30 -1.11
C PHE A 605 33.76 3.70 -1.75
N GLN A 606 34.71 3.92 -2.67
CA GLN A 606 34.77 5.16 -3.44
C GLN A 606 33.75 5.17 -4.56
N SER A 607 33.00 6.27 -4.69
CA SER A 607 32.13 6.51 -5.84
C SER A 607 32.99 6.88 -7.05
N LEU A 608 33.25 5.90 -7.93
CA LEU A 608 34.00 6.07 -9.16
C LEU A 608 33.05 5.84 -10.35
N GLY A 609 32.72 6.93 -11.06
CA GLY A 609 31.93 6.88 -12.28
C GLY A 609 32.53 7.80 -13.35
N PRO A 610 32.45 7.44 -14.64
CA PRO A 610 32.99 8.27 -15.71
C PRO A 610 32.16 9.54 -15.98
N PHE A 611 30.91 9.59 -15.52
CA PHE A 611 29.96 10.67 -15.83
C PHE A 611 29.57 11.52 -14.63
N ASN A 612 29.43 10.92 -13.44
CA ASN A 612 28.95 11.62 -12.25
C ASN A 612 30.03 11.64 -11.17
N THR A 613 30.22 12.81 -10.58
CA THR A 613 31.04 13.06 -9.40
C THR A 613 30.27 12.72 -8.11
N GLU A 614 30.99 12.49 -7.01
CA GLU A 614 30.38 12.31 -5.68
C GLU A 614 29.52 13.53 -5.28
N HIS A 615 29.87 14.73 -5.77
CA HIS A 615 29.07 15.93 -5.54
C HIS A 615 27.70 15.85 -6.23
N GLU A 616 27.64 15.47 -7.51
CA GLU A 616 26.37 15.34 -8.24
C GLU A 616 25.50 14.23 -7.66
N ILE A 617 26.12 13.11 -7.25
CA ILE A 617 25.42 12.03 -6.54
C ILE A 617 24.81 12.55 -5.24
N PHE A 618 25.57 13.33 -4.46
CA PHE A 618 25.05 13.95 -3.24
C PHE A 618 23.84 14.85 -3.52
N ILE A 619 23.92 15.70 -4.54
CA ILE A 619 22.78 16.56 -4.91
C ILE A 619 21.57 15.71 -5.33
N GLN A 620 21.73 14.68 -6.16
CA GLN A 620 20.63 13.83 -6.61
C GLN A 620 19.91 13.11 -5.47
N HIS A 621 20.66 12.59 -4.48
CA HIS A 621 20.05 11.90 -3.34
C HIS A 621 19.31 12.83 -2.38
N PHE A 622 19.85 14.04 -2.18
CA PHE A 622 19.37 14.95 -1.15
C PHE A 622 18.63 16.18 -1.69
N GLU A 623 18.37 16.25 -3.01
CA GLU A 623 17.74 17.39 -3.68
C GLU A 623 16.45 17.85 -2.97
N LEU A 624 15.53 16.92 -2.68
CA LEU A 624 14.25 17.23 -2.04
C LEU A 624 14.43 17.80 -0.63
N LEU A 625 15.43 17.32 0.11
CA LEU A 625 15.74 17.80 1.46
C LEU A 625 16.42 19.17 1.39
N GLN A 626 17.32 19.39 0.42
CA GLN A 626 18.00 20.65 0.20
C GLN A 626 17.04 21.75 -0.29
N GLN A 627 16.12 21.44 -1.20
CA GLN A 627 15.07 22.35 -1.64
C GLN A 627 14.14 22.77 -0.49
N ALA A 628 13.93 21.88 0.48
CA ALA A 628 13.17 22.18 1.71
C ALA A 628 14.02 22.82 2.82
N CYS A 629 15.33 23.03 2.62
CA CYS A 629 16.29 23.51 3.62
C CYS A 629 16.32 22.65 4.90
N ILE A 630 16.40 21.32 4.78
CA ILE A 630 16.33 20.39 5.92
C ILE A 630 17.61 19.54 6.03
N PRO A 631 18.42 19.71 7.08
CA PRO A 631 18.49 20.87 7.98
C PRO A 631 18.98 22.15 7.30
N ASP A 632 18.87 23.28 7.98
CA ASP A 632 19.40 24.54 7.46
C ASP A 632 20.95 24.49 7.36
N HIS A 633 21.49 25.12 6.30
CA HIS A 633 22.93 25.33 6.09
C HIS A 633 23.81 24.09 5.90
N ILE A 634 23.23 22.93 5.59
CA ILE A 634 24.02 21.75 5.26
C ILE A 634 24.29 21.65 3.76
N SER A 635 25.50 21.24 3.41
CA SER A 635 25.96 21.12 2.03
C SER A 635 26.91 19.94 1.87
N TYR A 636 27.27 19.64 0.61
CA TYR A 636 28.31 18.66 0.32
C TYR A 636 29.67 19.04 0.95
N LEU A 637 29.97 20.34 1.08
CA LEU A 637 31.17 20.81 1.77
C LEU A 637 31.12 20.42 3.26
N SER A 638 29.98 20.61 3.92
CA SER A 638 29.77 20.19 5.31
C SER A 638 29.99 18.69 5.51
N PHE A 639 29.53 17.86 4.56
CA PHE A 639 29.80 16.42 4.56
C PHE A 639 31.31 16.11 4.42
N LYS A 640 31.98 16.77 3.47
CA LYS A 640 33.43 16.60 3.27
C LYS A 640 34.21 16.99 4.52
N ASP A 641 33.93 18.15 5.09
CA ASP A 641 34.65 18.66 6.26
C ASP A 641 34.47 17.75 7.47
N THR A 642 33.26 17.20 7.66
CA THR A 642 32.95 16.27 8.75
C THR A 642 33.67 14.92 8.58
N THR A 643 33.87 14.46 7.34
CA THR A 643 34.39 13.11 7.06
C THR A 643 35.87 13.08 6.64
N ALA A 644 36.49 14.23 6.35
CA ALA A 644 37.85 14.33 5.83
C ALA A 644 38.91 13.77 6.79
N TYR A 645 38.72 13.95 8.09
CA TYR A 645 39.69 13.57 9.12
C TYR A 645 39.31 12.29 9.87
N ALA A 646 38.30 11.56 9.41
CA ALA A 646 37.91 10.29 10.03
C ALA A 646 39.03 9.26 9.88
N GLN A 647 39.51 8.74 11.02
CA GLN A 647 40.59 7.75 11.12
C GLN A 647 40.23 6.69 12.16
N PHE A 648 40.70 5.46 11.97
CA PHE A 648 40.45 4.34 12.88
C PHE A 648 40.98 4.61 14.30
N SER A 649 42.10 5.31 14.43
CA SER A 649 42.72 5.70 15.70
C SER A 649 41.78 6.59 16.55
N THR A 650 41.14 7.58 15.91
CA THR A 650 40.16 8.48 16.53
C THR A 650 38.87 7.75 16.89
N LEU A 651 38.42 6.82 16.05
CA LEU A 651 37.18 6.06 16.25
C LEU A 651 37.25 5.09 17.43
N VAL A 652 38.42 4.52 17.70
CA VAL A 652 38.62 3.68 18.89
C VAL A 652 38.53 4.50 20.17
N MET A 653 38.97 5.76 20.13
CA MET A 653 38.90 6.70 21.24
C MET A 653 37.47 7.19 21.49
N TYR A 654 36.76 7.56 20.42
CA TYR A 654 35.36 8.02 20.45
C TYR A 654 34.43 6.96 19.86
N ASN A 655 34.27 5.86 20.60
CA ASN A 655 33.54 4.70 20.11
C ASN A 655 32.02 4.88 20.28
N TYR A 656 31.39 5.46 19.26
CA TYR A 656 29.95 5.72 19.20
C TYR A 656 29.11 4.44 19.37
N PHE A 657 29.61 3.26 18.96
CA PHE A 657 28.90 1.99 19.16
C PHE A 657 28.86 1.59 20.65
N LYS A 658 29.91 1.87 21.43
CA LYS A 658 29.89 1.68 22.89
C LYS A 658 28.93 2.66 23.57
N ASP A 659 28.86 3.90 23.10
CA ASP A 659 27.90 4.88 23.62
C ASP A 659 26.45 4.43 23.35
N ALA A 660 26.15 3.94 22.14
CA ALA A 660 24.85 3.36 21.81
C ALA A 660 24.49 2.19 22.74
N LEU A 661 25.43 1.28 23.04
CA LEU A 661 25.23 0.16 23.98
C LEU A 661 25.00 0.64 25.42
N ARG A 662 25.69 1.69 25.87
CA ARG A 662 25.48 2.27 27.21
C ARG A 662 24.06 2.84 27.32
N LEU A 663 23.66 3.66 26.35
CA LEU A 663 22.33 4.28 26.31
C LEU A 663 21.23 3.22 26.20
N ALA A 664 21.43 2.16 25.42
CA ALA A 664 20.46 1.07 25.31
C ALA A 664 20.25 0.32 26.64
N LYS A 665 21.32 0.10 27.41
CA LYS A 665 21.21 -0.51 28.76
C LYS A 665 20.40 0.35 29.71
N GLU A 666 20.58 1.67 29.68
CA GLU A 666 19.82 2.63 30.50
C GLU A 666 18.32 2.63 30.14
N LEU A 667 17.98 2.46 28.86
CA LEU A 667 16.61 2.47 28.36
C LEU A 667 15.81 1.19 28.67
N ARG A 668 16.49 0.07 28.96
CA ARG A 668 15.86 -1.24 29.11
C ARG A 668 14.79 -1.28 30.20
N SER A 669 15.01 -0.59 31.32
CA SER A 669 14.03 -0.47 32.40
C SER A 669 12.82 0.36 31.98
N SER A 670 13.05 1.42 31.20
CA SER A 670 12.04 2.40 30.77
C SER A 670 11.08 1.88 29.72
N PHE A 671 11.50 0.90 28.89
CA PHE A 671 10.67 0.31 27.84
C PHE A 671 10.13 -1.07 28.19
N SER A 672 10.27 -1.54 29.43
CA SER A 672 9.79 -2.87 29.87
C SER A 672 8.31 -3.15 29.54
N ASN A 673 7.47 -2.12 29.49
CA ASN A 673 6.04 -2.20 29.17
C ASN A 673 5.70 -1.99 27.68
N ASP A 674 6.68 -1.72 26.81
CA ASP A 674 6.51 -1.49 25.37
C ASP A 674 7.31 -2.55 24.58
N PRO A 675 6.68 -3.69 24.21
CA PRO A 675 7.38 -4.80 23.59
C PRO A 675 7.98 -4.43 22.22
N ASP A 676 7.36 -3.51 21.49
CA ASP A 676 7.83 -3.08 20.17
C ASP A 676 9.09 -2.23 20.30
N ARG A 677 9.10 -1.26 21.21
CA ARG A 677 10.33 -0.48 21.49
C ARG A 677 11.43 -1.35 22.04
N MET A 678 11.11 -2.35 22.86
CA MET A 678 12.10 -3.31 23.34
C MET A 678 12.66 -4.18 22.21
N ALA A 679 11.82 -4.62 21.27
CA ALA A 679 12.28 -5.38 20.11
C ALA A 679 13.20 -4.54 19.22
N GLU A 680 12.86 -3.27 18.98
CA GLU A 680 13.71 -2.34 18.25
C GLU A 680 15.03 -2.06 18.98
N LEU A 681 14.98 -1.85 20.30
CA LEU A 681 16.16 -1.63 21.13
C LEU A 681 17.12 -2.82 21.07
N ARG A 682 16.61 -4.06 21.09
CA ARG A 682 17.45 -5.26 20.94
C ARG A 682 18.15 -5.34 19.59
N LYS A 683 17.46 -4.94 18.50
CA LYS A 683 18.08 -4.88 17.16
C LYS A 683 19.21 -3.85 17.12
N ILE A 684 18.98 -2.68 17.71
CA ILE A 684 19.99 -1.62 17.86
C ILE A 684 21.20 -2.11 18.67
N GLU A 685 20.97 -2.82 19.78
CA GLU A 685 22.04 -3.43 20.59
C GLU A 685 22.87 -4.41 19.75
N GLN A 686 22.23 -5.28 18.97
CA GLN A 686 22.93 -6.22 18.09
C GLN A 686 23.80 -5.50 17.07
N VAL A 687 23.25 -4.50 16.37
CA VAL A 687 24.03 -3.71 15.39
C VAL A 687 25.21 -3.02 16.05
N ALA A 688 25.00 -2.38 17.21
CA ALA A 688 26.07 -1.69 17.94
C ALA A 688 27.17 -2.65 18.41
N GLU A 689 26.81 -3.83 18.92
CA GLU A 689 27.76 -4.84 19.35
C GLU A 689 28.62 -5.36 18.19
N HIS A 690 27.99 -5.78 17.10
CA HIS A 690 28.70 -6.34 15.94
C HIS A 690 29.61 -5.29 15.29
N ASN A 691 29.13 -4.05 15.13
CA ASN A 691 29.95 -2.97 14.57
C ASN A 691 31.10 -2.56 15.51
N GLY A 692 30.87 -2.58 16.83
CA GLY A 692 31.92 -2.37 17.82
C GLY A 692 33.01 -3.45 17.76
N ILE A 693 32.63 -4.71 17.55
CA ILE A 693 33.57 -5.82 17.35
C ILE A 693 34.33 -5.64 16.03
N ALA A 694 33.63 -5.37 14.93
CA ALA A 694 34.22 -5.15 13.61
C ALA A 694 35.26 -4.03 13.64
N LEU A 695 34.93 -2.88 14.26
CA LEU A 695 35.87 -1.77 14.45
C LEU A 695 37.14 -2.23 15.20
N ASN A 696 37.00 -2.97 16.30
CA ASN A 696 38.16 -3.47 17.05
C ASN A 696 39.01 -4.47 16.24
N VAL A 697 38.38 -5.33 15.42
CA VAL A 697 39.08 -6.29 14.56
C VAL A 697 39.90 -5.56 13.49
N ILE A 698 39.28 -4.60 12.79
CA ILE A 698 39.94 -3.79 11.76
C ILE A 698 41.16 -3.06 12.37
N CYS A 699 41.00 -2.45 13.54
CA CYS A 699 42.09 -1.75 14.22
C CYS A 699 43.22 -2.67 14.70
N ARG A 700 42.91 -3.91 15.11
CA ARG A 700 43.92 -4.86 15.64
C ARG A 700 44.75 -5.53 14.55
N VAL A 701 44.12 -5.90 13.44
CA VAL A 701 44.79 -6.59 12.33
C VAL A 701 45.57 -5.60 11.46
N GLY A 702 45.19 -4.32 11.50
CA GLY A 702 45.78 -3.24 10.70
C GLY A 702 44.89 -2.96 9.49
N ALA A 703 44.47 -1.69 9.35
CA ALA A 703 43.51 -1.28 8.32
C ALA A 703 44.00 -1.62 6.89
N LEU A 704 45.31 -1.62 6.67
CA LEU A 704 45.97 -1.86 5.38
C LEU A 704 46.22 -3.34 5.05
N ASP A 705 45.79 -4.31 5.87
CA ASP A 705 45.97 -5.73 5.54
C ASP A 705 45.06 -6.12 4.35
N PRO A 706 45.62 -6.47 3.18
CA PRO A 706 44.83 -6.81 1.98
C PRO A 706 44.01 -8.09 2.13
N SER A 707 44.27 -8.89 3.18
CA SER A 707 43.47 -10.08 3.50
C SER A 707 42.14 -9.75 4.14
N LEU A 708 41.89 -8.50 4.57
CA LEU A 708 40.62 -8.09 5.16
C LEU A 708 39.65 -7.55 4.11
N LYS A 709 38.52 -8.24 3.95
CA LYS A 709 37.36 -7.74 3.19
C LYS A 709 36.27 -7.32 4.16
N VAL A 710 35.85 -6.05 4.04
CA VAL A 710 34.74 -5.50 4.82
C VAL A 710 33.54 -5.36 3.89
N SER A 711 32.40 -5.92 4.30
CA SER A 711 31.10 -5.74 3.65
C SER A 711 30.06 -5.26 4.67
N PHE A 712 28.93 -4.76 4.18
CA PHE A 712 27.85 -4.25 5.02
C PHE A 712 26.57 -5.04 4.72
N GLU A 713 26.00 -5.67 5.75
CA GLU A 713 24.81 -6.51 5.66
C GLU A 713 23.70 -5.98 6.59
N PHE A 714 22.43 -6.18 6.25
CA PHE A 714 21.26 -5.67 7.02
C PHE A 714 20.54 -6.78 7.81
N ASN A 715 21.29 -7.74 8.34
CA ASN A 715 20.72 -8.95 8.96
C ASN A 715 19.97 -8.67 10.27
N HIS A 716 20.44 -7.70 11.06
CA HIS A 716 19.87 -7.38 12.37
C HIS A 716 18.82 -6.27 12.31
N HIS A 717 18.93 -5.39 11.32
CA HIS A 717 18.16 -4.16 11.28
C HIS A 717 17.99 -3.63 9.84
N PRO A 718 16.79 -3.16 9.44
CA PRO A 718 16.46 -2.86 8.05
C PRO A 718 17.22 -1.67 7.44
N TYR A 719 17.70 -0.73 8.27
CA TYR A 719 18.36 0.48 7.78
C TYR A 719 19.66 0.84 8.52
N PHE A 720 20.14 -0.02 9.43
CA PHE A 720 21.45 0.16 10.06
C PHE A 720 22.30 -1.05 9.73
N ALA A 721 23.34 -0.81 8.94
CA ALA A 721 24.18 -1.87 8.44
C ALA A 721 25.06 -2.46 9.55
N THR A 722 25.36 -3.74 9.41
CA THR A 722 26.34 -4.47 10.21
C THR A 722 27.58 -4.73 9.37
N ALA A 723 28.72 -4.26 9.82
CA ALA A 723 30.01 -4.48 9.20
C ALA A 723 30.45 -5.94 9.41
N VAL A 724 30.63 -6.66 8.31
CA VAL A 724 31.11 -8.04 8.30
C VAL A 724 32.55 -8.02 7.80
N VAL A 725 33.47 -8.43 8.69
CA VAL A 725 34.90 -8.49 8.41
C VAL A 725 35.27 -9.94 8.14
N ARG A 726 35.66 -10.24 6.90
CA ARG A 726 36.12 -11.58 6.50
C ARG A 726 37.60 -11.53 6.18
N ARG A 727 38.34 -12.53 6.64
CA ARG A 727 39.71 -12.77 6.20
C ARG A 727 39.66 -13.65 4.94
N SER A 728 40.25 -13.19 3.85
CA SER A 728 40.35 -13.90 2.57
C SER A 728 41.20 -15.15 2.67
#